data_AF-A0A7J5HNT1-F1
#
_entry.id   AF-A0A7J5HNT1-F1
#
_cell.length_a   1.000
_cell.length_b   1.000
_cell.length_c   1.000
_cell.angle_alpha   90.00
_cell.angle_beta   90.00
_cell.angle_gamma   90.00
#
_symmetry.space_group_name_H-M   'P 1'
#
loop_
_entity.id
_entity.type
_entity.pdbx_description
1 polymer ?
#
loop_
_entity_poly.entity_id
_entity_poly.type
_entity_poly.pdbx_seq_one_letter_code
_entity_poly.pdbx_strand_id
1 'polypeptide(L)'
;MKLKTILPVVAVAGVLMCEPAVLLHAGTSDFASPEAMGWFRKKKKSETKDSVQSKSDYEKLTGSDAIARKGMFNVYQKKSDYYFEVPARLLGRDMLVVNKLQRVPSELNEAGVNRGTNYENQMVRFELDKAANKLLVRQSRPLPLAPDEDAIRQSVLDNYISPLIAGFKIEAFNNDSTMIVVKVNDIYDGTETSINNVFTNINLGTSVIKNLSRILSIKAFENNVVATSELTTKVTEGTTTVFVTVEVSSSLLLLPEKPMMGRLDSPRVGYFTNPLLNYSDGQQRVDKKPFITRWRLEPKPEDRERYLRGELVEPAKPIVFYIENSTPRRWRKYIKQGIEDWQAAFERAGFKNAIIAKELTDSMNVDKDDVNYSVLTYAASTKANAMGPSILDPRSGEILEADIMWWHNVLGMLQEWITVQTGVVRPEARGVRLPDELMGDAMRFVACHEVGHSLGLRHNMIASWTFPTDSLRSKTFTDRMNTTSSSIMDYARFNYVAQPGDGVTALSPHIGPYDMFAIEYGYRWYGKETPEAEKDLLADFLSRHTDRLYKYSEAQDVRDAVDPRAQNEDLGDDAVRSSLLGIENLKRIVPQIIQWTTTGEKGQTYEEASRLYYAVINQWNNYLYHVLANIGGIYIENTVVGDGQKTYTFVEKEKQQAALKFLLDEVLTYPKWLFDTEVGEYTYLLRNTPLGVVENAPTQVLKNAQSYILWDLLGNNRLMRMLENESVNGKKAFTVVELMDGLHRNIFATTERGALPDVMTRALQKNFVDALITAAAESEGVKINKKLMDNHFLLDHQTALCSCDEHAGKTLDADRMGAHRELNFYGSQINRVSDVISVKRGELLRIKELLQNRLGASDIATKYHYKDLILRINTALGVK
;
A
#
# COMPACT_ATOMS: atom_id res chain seq x y z
N MET A 1 -40.91 -25.51 -15.81
CA MET A 1 -42.32 -25.11 -15.97
C MET A 1 -42.34 -23.68 -16.51
N LYS A 2 -42.78 -23.53 -17.78
CA LYS A 2 -43.03 -22.34 -18.63
C LYS A 2 -42.42 -20.96 -18.28
N LEU A 3 -41.39 -20.60 -19.08
CA LEU A 3 -41.08 -19.23 -19.54
C LEU A 3 -42.12 -18.72 -20.58
N LYS A 4 -42.37 -17.40 -20.59
CA LYS A 4 -42.74 -16.55 -21.76
C LYS A 4 -42.29 -15.10 -21.46
N THR A 5 -41.18 -14.56 -21.99
CA THR A 5 -40.98 -13.87 -23.29
C THR A 5 -41.86 -12.64 -23.53
N ILE A 6 -41.26 -11.46 -23.75
CA ILE A 6 -41.28 -10.66 -25.02
C ILE A 6 -40.86 -9.18 -24.79
N LEU A 7 -39.92 -8.74 -25.65
CA LEU A 7 -39.45 -7.38 -25.96
C LEU A 7 -40.57 -6.51 -26.61
N PRO A 8 -40.46 -5.18 -26.72
CA PRO A 8 -40.01 -4.69 -28.02
C PRO A 8 -39.14 -3.43 -28.02
N VAL A 9 -38.30 -3.41 -29.06
CA VAL A 9 -37.64 -2.26 -29.68
C VAL A 9 -38.68 -1.49 -30.50
N VAL A 10 -38.62 -0.15 -30.49
CA VAL A 10 -39.09 0.68 -31.60
C VAL A 10 -38.04 1.77 -31.86
N ALA A 11 -37.44 1.72 -33.04
CA ALA A 11 -36.75 2.81 -33.69
C ALA A 11 -37.73 3.51 -34.63
N VAL A 12 -37.73 4.84 -34.67
CA VAL A 12 -38.26 5.62 -35.80
C VAL A 12 -37.26 6.73 -36.10
N ALA A 13 -36.68 6.65 -37.29
CA ALA A 13 -36.01 7.76 -37.97
C ALA A 13 -37.06 8.62 -38.68
N GLY A 14 -36.84 9.93 -38.73
CA GLY A 14 -37.65 10.87 -39.49
C GLY A 14 -36.93 12.20 -39.66
N VAL A 15 -36.19 12.32 -40.77
CA VAL A 15 -35.61 13.55 -41.30
C VAL A 15 -36.71 14.37 -41.99
N LEU A 16 -36.74 15.69 -41.80
CA LEU A 16 -37.14 16.66 -42.84
C LEU A 16 -36.66 18.07 -42.49
N MET A 17 -35.90 18.64 -43.43
CA MET A 17 -35.42 20.02 -43.47
C MET A 17 -36.56 20.99 -43.84
N CYS A 18 -36.50 22.23 -43.34
CA CYS A 18 -36.36 23.46 -44.14
C CYS A 18 -36.54 24.72 -43.27
N GLU A 19 -35.66 25.69 -43.51
CA GLU A 19 -35.55 27.05 -42.94
C GLU A 19 -36.61 28.04 -43.50
N PRO A 20 -36.43 29.38 -43.46
CA PRO A 20 -36.66 30.30 -42.34
C PRO A 20 -37.62 31.46 -42.71
N ALA A 21 -38.07 32.26 -41.75
CA ALA A 21 -38.54 33.61 -42.06
C ALA A 21 -38.35 34.59 -40.88
N VAL A 22 -37.51 35.57 -41.18
CA VAL A 22 -37.27 36.84 -40.50
C VAL A 22 -38.54 37.69 -40.43
N LEU A 23 -38.72 38.48 -39.36
CA LEU A 23 -39.24 39.86 -39.46
C LEU A 23 -38.98 40.66 -38.16
N LEU A 24 -38.18 41.72 -38.33
CA LEU A 24 -38.00 42.86 -37.42
C LEU A 24 -39.25 43.74 -37.38
N HIS A 25 -39.47 44.44 -36.25
CA HIS A 25 -39.61 45.91 -36.08
C HIS A 25 -40.15 46.19 -34.66
N ALA A 26 -39.39 46.82 -33.75
CA ALA A 26 -39.17 48.27 -33.61
C ALA A 26 -40.42 49.04 -33.16
N GLY A 27 -40.34 49.72 -32.00
CA GLY A 27 -41.39 50.60 -31.50
C GLY A 27 -41.12 51.13 -30.09
N THR A 28 -40.28 52.15 -30.02
CA THR A 28 -40.01 53.06 -28.89
C THR A 28 -41.24 53.87 -28.45
N SER A 29 -41.36 54.21 -27.16
CA SER A 29 -41.61 55.60 -26.72
C SER A 29 -41.64 55.75 -25.19
N ASP A 30 -40.76 56.60 -24.68
CA ASP A 30 -40.81 57.25 -23.38
C ASP A 30 -41.96 58.27 -23.29
N PHE A 31 -42.39 58.55 -22.04
CA PHE A 31 -42.59 59.86 -21.40
C PHE A 31 -43.86 60.03 -20.56
N ALA A 32 -43.64 60.71 -19.42
CA ALA A 32 -44.53 61.62 -18.69
C ALA A 32 -45.38 61.08 -17.50
N SER A 33 -44.91 61.42 -16.30
CA SER A 33 -45.72 61.85 -15.13
C SER A 33 -46.29 63.29 -15.39
N PRO A 34 -47.04 64.00 -14.50
CA PRO A 34 -47.30 63.79 -13.07
C PRO A 34 -48.70 64.21 -12.52
N GLU A 35 -48.85 64.10 -11.17
CA GLU A 35 -49.67 64.92 -10.23
C GLU A 35 -51.21 64.82 -10.21
N ALA A 36 -51.79 64.44 -9.04
CA ALA A 36 -52.28 65.42 -8.03
C ALA A 36 -53.22 64.82 -6.95
N MET A 37 -52.93 65.21 -5.69
CA MET A 37 -53.83 65.55 -4.58
C MET A 37 -54.78 64.52 -3.91
N GLY A 38 -54.74 64.50 -2.56
CA GLY A 38 -55.94 64.31 -1.75
C GLY A 38 -55.78 63.63 -0.38
N TRP A 39 -55.42 64.43 0.62
CA TRP A 39 -55.42 64.17 2.07
C TRP A 39 -56.52 63.25 2.64
N PHE A 40 -56.16 62.35 3.57
CA PHE A 40 -56.80 62.25 4.90
C PHE A 40 -55.87 61.57 5.92
N ARG A 41 -55.50 62.35 6.95
CA ARG A 41 -54.66 61.97 8.09
C ARG A 41 -55.59 61.59 9.26
N LYS A 42 -55.51 60.38 9.79
CA LYS A 42 -56.04 60.04 11.13
C LYS A 42 -54.88 59.70 12.07
N LYS A 43 -54.68 60.56 13.08
CA LYS A 43 -53.77 60.37 14.22
C LYS A 43 -54.19 59.11 15.01
N LYS A 44 -53.24 58.21 15.28
CA LYS A 44 -53.33 57.24 16.37
C LYS A 44 -52.17 57.47 17.34
N LYS A 45 -52.52 57.53 18.63
CA LYS A 45 -51.68 57.73 19.81
C LYS A 45 -50.39 56.91 19.78
N SER A 46 -49.27 57.55 20.12
CA SER A 46 -48.04 56.89 20.55
C SER A 46 -48.21 56.39 21.99
N GLU A 47 -48.24 55.08 22.16
CA GLU A 47 -47.88 54.44 23.43
C GLU A 47 -46.42 53.96 23.30
N THR A 48 -45.56 54.53 24.13
CA THR A 48 -44.25 53.98 24.45
C THR A 48 -44.43 52.61 25.08
N LYS A 49 -44.20 51.56 24.30
CA LYS A 49 -43.79 50.26 24.82
C LYS A 49 -42.28 50.20 24.73
N ASP A 50 -41.63 50.01 25.87
CA ASP A 50 -40.28 49.45 25.93
C ASP A 50 -40.24 48.20 25.05
N SER A 51 -39.67 48.34 23.85
CA SER A 51 -39.33 47.20 23.03
C SER A 51 -38.04 46.63 23.61
N VAL A 52 -38.17 45.64 24.48
CA VAL A 52 -37.12 44.62 24.59
C VAL A 52 -36.91 44.13 23.16
N GLN A 53 -35.75 44.45 22.58
CA GLN A 53 -35.38 44.05 21.23
C GLN A 53 -35.57 42.52 21.15
N SER A 54 -36.56 42.09 20.38
CA SER A 54 -36.76 40.68 20.06
C SER A 54 -35.49 40.20 19.37
N LYS A 55 -34.72 39.33 20.03
CA LYS A 55 -33.48 38.76 19.47
C LYS A 55 -33.73 38.26 18.04
N SER A 56 -32.82 38.55 17.11
CA SER A 56 -32.89 38.04 15.74
C SER A 56 -32.79 36.50 15.74
N ASP A 57 -33.25 35.82 14.69
CA ASP A 57 -33.15 34.35 14.62
C ASP A 57 -31.69 33.88 14.67
N TYR A 58 -30.78 34.68 14.13
CA TYR A 58 -29.34 34.54 14.32
C TYR A 58 -28.95 34.62 15.81
N GLU A 59 -29.31 35.69 16.53
CA GLU A 59 -28.99 35.88 17.96
C GLU A 59 -29.64 34.82 18.87
N LYS A 60 -30.76 34.22 18.46
CA LYS A 60 -31.38 33.09 19.16
C LYS A 60 -30.56 31.81 19.03
N LEU A 61 -29.84 31.63 17.92
CA LEU A 61 -29.03 30.44 17.65
C LEU A 61 -27.58 30.62 18.14
N THR A 62 -27.04 31.83 18.05
CA THR A 62 -25.64 32.15 18.37
C THR A 62 -25.44 32.86 19.72
N GLY A 63 -26.53 33.11 20.43
CA GLY A 63 -26.53 33.82 21.72
C GLY A 63 -25.84 33.09 22.87
N SER A 64 -25.79 33.74 24.03
CA SER A 64 -25.09 33.27 25.24
C SER A 64 -25.61 31.94 25.81
N ASP A 65 -26.77 31.46 25.37
CA ASP A 65 -27.35 30.16 25.73
C ASP A 65 -26.83 28.99 24.88
N ALA A 66 -26.03 29.26 23.84
CA ALA A 66 -25.37 28.25 23.02
C ALA A 66 -23.91 28.05 23.46
N ILE A 67 -23.43 26.81 23.39
CA ILE A 67 -21.99 26.52 23.53
C ILE A 67 -21.33 26.85 22.18
N ALA A 68 -20.53 27.90 22.14
CA ALA A 68 -19.84 28.36 20.94
C ALA A 68 -18.38 27.88 20.92
N ARG A 69 -17.97 27.27 19.82
CA ARG A 69 -16.57 26.93 19.51
C ARG A 69 -16.17 27.70 18.26
N LYS A 70 -15.09 28.48 18.33
CA LYS A 70 -14.67 29.35 17.23
C LYS A 70 -13.56 28.72 16.41
N GLY A 71 -13.60 28.90 15.09
CA GLY A 71 -12.63 28.34 14.15
C GLY A 71 -12.95 28.71 12.70
N MET A 72 -12.60 27.84 11.75
CA MET A 72 -12.90 27.96 10.32
C MET A 72 -14.40 28.22 10.12
N PHE A 73 -15.22 27.35 10.70
CA PHE A 73 -16.63 27.63 10.98
C PHE A 73 -16.79 27.75 12.48
N ASN A 74 -17.59 28.72 12.92
CA ASN A 74 -18.01 28.68 14.31
C ASN A 74 -19.07 27.59 14.46
N VAL A 75 -18.95 26.81 15.52
CA VAL A 75 -19.87 25.71 15.83
C VAL A 75 -20.67 26.09 17.07
N TYR A 76 -21.98 26.13 16.92
CA TYR A 76 -22.92 26.40 18.00
C TYR A 76 -23.66 25.13 18.36
N GLN A 77 -23.61 24.76 19.63
CA GLN A 77 -24.36 23.63 20.16
C GLN A 77 -25.51 24.13 21.04
N LYS A 78 -26.73 23.71 20.72
CA LYS A 78 -27.94 24.02 21.48
C LYS A 78 -28.69 22.72 21.77
N LYS A 79 -28.63 22.27 23.02
CA LYS A 79 -29.09 20.93 23.42
C LYS A 79 -28.39 19.84 22.59
N SER A 80 -29.14 19.07 21.80
CA SER A 80 -28.63 18.02 20.89
C SER A 80 -28.32 18.51 19.48
N ASP A 81 -28.69 19.75 19.15
CA ASP A 81 -28.54 20.28 17.80
C ASP A 81 -27.21 21.02 17.65
N TYR A 82 -26.57 20.80 16.52
CA TYR A 82 -25.34 21.46 16.11
C TYR A 82 -25.58 22.32 14.88
N TYR A 83 -25.03 23.54 14.93
CA TYR A 83 -25.13 24.51 13.87
C TYR A 83 -23.74 24.97 13.44
N PHE A 84 -23.52 25.01 12.13
CA PHE A 84 -22.36 25.69 11.55
C PHE A 84 -22.73 27.11 11.19
N GLU A 85 -21.90 28.03 11.63
CA GLU A 85 -21.84 29.38 11.09
C GLU A 85 -20.72 29.43 10.04
N VAL A 86 -21.13 29.39 8.78
CA VAL A 86 -20.25 29.35 7.61
C VAL A 86 -20.01 30.78 7.12
N PRO A 87 -18.75 31.26 7.09
CA PRO A 87 -18.42 32.54 6.49
C PRO A 87 -18.67 32.53 4.97
N ALA A 88 -19.37 33.54 4.46
CA ALA A 88 -19.68 33.68 3.04
C ALA A 88 -18.41 33.74 2.16
N ARG A 89 -17.30 34.25 2.71
CA ARG A 89 -15.98 34.27 2.05
C ARG A 89 -15.40 32.88 1.76
N LEU A 90 -15.89 31.83 2.40
CA LEU A 90 -15.45 30.45 2.19
C LEU A 90 -16.34 29.69 1.19
N LEU A 91 -17.42 30.30 0.69
CA LEU A 91 -18.23 29.69 -0.37
C LEU A 91 -17.40 29.53 -1.65
N GLY A 92 -17.54 28.37 -2.30
CA GLY A 92 -16.76 27.99 -3.48
C GLY A 92 -15.31 27.58 -3.21
N ARG A 93 -14.81 27.71 -1.98
CA ARG A 93 -13.47 27.22 -1.60
C ARG A 93 -13.46 25.70 -1.54
N ASP A 94 -12.39 25.10 -2.06
CA ASP A 94 -12.13 23.67 -1.92
C ASP A 94 -11.87 23.30 -0.46
N MET A 95 -12.55 22.28 0.00
CA MET A 95 -12.34 21.65 1.31
C MET A 95 -12.18 20.14 1.10
N LEU A 96 -11.49 19.48 2.02
CA LEU A 96 -11.31 18.04 2.04
C LEU A 96 -12.06 17.46 3.23
N VAL A 97 -13.01 16.55 2.97
CA VAL A 97 -13.54 15.67 4.00
C VAL A 97 -12.49 14.60 4.27
N VAL A 98 -12.15 14.42 5.54
CA VAL A 98 -11.23 13.40 6.03
C VAL A 98 -11.95 12.56 7.06
N ASN A 99 -12.08 11.26 6.80
CA ASN A 99 -12.75 10.32 7.69
C ASN A 99 -11.78 9.30 8.28
N LYS A 100 -11.75 9.19 9.62
CA LYS A 100 -10.88 8.27 10.36
C LYS A 100 -11.66 7.46 11.41
N LEU A 101 -11.24 6.23 11.66
CA LEU A 101 -11.75 5.41 12.77
C LEU A 101 -11.11 5.85 14.09
N GLN A 102 -11.93 6.12 15.10
CA GLN A 102 -11.48 6.52 16.44
C GLN A 102 -11.55 5.36 17.43
N ARG A 103 -12.62 4.56 17.41
CA ARG A 103 -12.76 3.35 18.23
C ARG A 103 -13.55 2.31 17.47
N VAL A 104 -13.18 1.05 17.67
CA VAL A 104 -13.78 -0.12 17.01
C VAL A 104 -14.06 -1.21 18.04
N PRO A 105 -15.03 -2.11 17.81
CA PRO A 105 -15.26 -3.26 18.66
C PRO A 105 -14.18 -4.34 18.41
N SER A 106 -14.11 -5.35 19.27
CA SER A 106 -13.09 -6.41 19.22
C SER A 106 -13.01 -7.11 17.87
N GLU A 107 -14.16 -7.41 17.27
CA GLU A 107 -14.28 -8.16 16.02
C GLU A 107 -13.59 -7.42 14.87
N LEU A 108 -13.80 -6.10 14.76
CA LEU A 108 -13.14 -5.27 13.76
C LEU A 108 -11.67 -5.03 14.08
N ASN A 109 -11.34 -4.84 15.37
CA ASN A 109 -9.96 -4.63 15.81
C ASN A 109 -9.08 -5.85 15.48
N GLU A 110 -9.59 -7.05 15.71
CA GLU A 110 -8.94 -8.33 15.40
C GLU A 110 -8.87 -8.60 13.89
N ALA A 111 -9.84 -8.09 13.12
CA ALA A 111 -9.82 -8.12 11.65
C ALA A 111 -8.89 -7.07 11.00
N GLY A 112 -8.17 -6.27 11.79
CA GLY A 112 -7.22 -5.28 11.28
C GLY A 112 -7.84 -3.93 10.88
N VAL A 113 -9.12 -3.71 11.18
CA VAL A 113 -9.82 -2.43 11.05
C VAL A 113 -9.68 -1.70 12.38
N ASN A 114 -8.58 -0.97 12.57
CA ASN A 114 -8.17 -0.42 13.86
C ASN A 114 -8.40 1.10 13.99
N ARG A 115 -8.21 1.64 15.20
CA ARG A 115 -8.15 3.09 15.45
C ARG A 115 -7.01 3.74 14.64
N GLY A 116 -7.27 4.91 14.08
CA GLY A 116 -6.34 5.70 13.27
C GLY A 116 -6.53 5.51 11.76
N THR A 117 -7.18 4.43 11.32
CA THR A 117 -7.35 4.14 9.90
C THR A 117 -8.16 5.25 9.20
N ASN A 118 -7.54 5.92 8.24
CA ASN A 118 -8.22 6.78 7.27
C ASN A 118 -8.94 5.89 6.24
N TYR A 119 -10.27 5.99 6.17
CA TYR A 119 -11.08 5.13 5.30
C TYR A 119 -11.72 5.87 4.13
N GLU A 120 -11.71 7.20 4.13
CA GLU A 120 -12.27 8.00 3.04
C GLU A 120 -11.74 9.43 3.07
N ASN A 121 -11.34 9.93 1.90
CA ASN A 121 -11.08 11.35 1.66
C ASN A 121 -11.87 11.80 0.44
N GLN A 122 -12.55 12.94 0.52
CA GLN A 122 -13.32 13.49 -0.60
C GLN A 122 -13.29 15.02 -0.62
N MET A 123 -13.14 15.61 -1.80
CA MET A 123 -13.10 17.07 -1.92
C MET A 123 -14.52 17.62 -2.05
N VAL A 124 -14.85 18.68 -1.32
CA VAL A 124 -16.18 19.31 -1.32
C VAL A 124 -16.10 20.83 -1.41
N ARG A 125 -17.17 21.45 -1.91
CA ARG A 125 -17.39 22.91 -1.90
C ARG A 125 -18.77 23.23 -1.37
N PHE A 126 -18.87 24.32 -0.61
CA PHE A 126 -20.15 24.87 -0.18
C PHE A 126 -20.58 25.97 -1.15
N GLU A 127 -21.84 25.93 -1.58
CA GLU A 127 -22.42 26.92 -2.48
C GLU A 127 -23.79 27.38 -1.99
N LEU A 128 -24.10 28.67 -2.18
CA LEU A 128 -25.36 29.25 -1.77
C LEU A 128 -26.36 29.22 -2.92
N ASP A 129 -27.43 28.45 -2.78
CA ASP A 129 -28.60 28.54 -3.65
C ASP A 129 -29.56 29.59 -3.08
N LYS A 130 -29.48 30.80 -3.62
CA LYS A 130 -30.33 31.92 -3.23
C LYS A 130 -31.80 31.71 -3.60
N ALA A 131 -32.10 30.97 -4.67
CA ALA A 131 -33.46 30.75 -5.11
C ALA A 131 -34.19 29.76 -4.20
N ALA A 132 -33.50 28.69 -3.79
CA ALA A 132 -34.04 27.71 -2.85
C ALA A 132 -33.83 28.07 -1.37
N ASN A 133 -33.07 29.14 -1.08
CA ASN A 133 -32.62 29.52 0.26
C ASN A 133 -31.95 28.35 1.01
N LYS A 134 -31.01 27.67 0.32
CA LYS A 134 -30.27 26.50 0.83
C LYS A 134 -28.78 26.69 0.69
N LEU A 135 -28.05 26.11 1.62
CA LEU A 135 -26.60 25.90 1.49
C LEU A 135 -26.37 24.49 0.96
N LEU A 136 -25.84 24.38 -0.25
CA LEU A 136 -25.60 23.10 -0.91
C LEU A 136 -24.13 22.70 -0.75
N VAL A 137 -23.88 21.39 -0.72
CA VAL A 137 -22.54 20.80 -0.71
C VAL A 137 -22.35 20.02 -2.00
N ARG A 138 -21.32 20.39 -2.75
CA ARG A 138 -20.93 19.76 -4.01
C ARG A 138 -19.69 18.90 -3.80
N GLN A 139 -19.71 17.67 -4.27
CA GLN A 139 -18.52 16.80 -4.28
C GLN A 139 -17.59 17.19 -5.43
N SER A 140 -16.76 18.19 -5.17
CA SER A 140 -15.78 18.70 -6.13
C SER A 140 -14.72 17.65 -6.47
N ARG A 141 -14.14 17.75 -7.66
CA ARG A 141 -12.99 16.93 -8.11
C ARG A 141 -11.95 17.86 -8.73
N PRO A 142 -10.65 17.54 -8.67
CA PRO A 142 -9.66 18.25 -9.47
C PRO A 142 -10.08 18.20 -10.95
N LEU A 143 -10.21 19.36 -11.57
CA LEU A 143 -10.41 19.44 -13.00
C LEU A 143 -9.10 19.04 -13.70
N PRO A 144 -9.18 18.51 -14.93
CA PRO A 144 -8.01 18.39 -15.77
C PRO A 144 -7.25 19.72 -15.89
N LEU A 145 -5.93 19.64 -15.96
CA LEU A 145 -5.07 20.79 -16.22
C LEU A 145 -5.32 21.30 -17.64
N ALA A 146 -5.46 22.62 -17.80
CA ALA A 146 -5.51 23.29 -19.09
C ALA A 146 -4.92 24.71 -18.96
N PRO A 147 -3.98 25.12 -19.82
CA PRO A 147 -3.45 26.48 -19.83
C PRO A 147 -4.57 27.52 -19.94
N ASP A 148 -4.39 28.66 -19.28
CA ASP A 148 -5.43 29.71 -19.22
C ASP A 148 -5.72 30.34 -20.59
N GLU A 149 -4.72 30.40 -21.47
CA GLU A 149 -4.80 31.00 -22.81
C GLU A 149 -5.31 30.02 -23.88
N ASP A 150 -5.41 28.72 -23.57
CA ASP A 150 -5.84 27.71 -24.54
C ASP A 150 -7.36 27.65 -24.64
N ALA A 151 -7.89 27.60 -25.86
CA ALA A 151 -9.34 27.52 -26.12
C ALA A 151 -9.97 26.27 -25.50
N ILE A 152 -9.23 25.15 -25.44
CA ILE A 152 -9.70 23.88 -24.85
C ILE A 152 -10.07 24.01 -23.37
N ARG A 153 -9.54 25.01 -22.66
CA ARG A 153 -9.90 25.27 -21.26
C ARG A 153 -11.40 25.45 -21.07
N GLN A 154 -12.06 26.20 -21.96
CA GLN A 154 -13.50 26.39 -21.89
C GLN A 154 -14.24 25.05 -22.02
N SER A 155 -13.79 24.18 -22.93
CA SER A 155 -14.34 22.83 -23.07
C SER A 155 -14.16 21.98 -21.81
N VAL A 156 -13.02 22.08 -21.11
CA VAL A 156 -12.83 21.42 -19.81
C VAL A 156 -13.82 21.96 -18.78
N LEU A 157 -14.02 23.27 -18.71
CA LEU A 157 -14.99 23.86 -17.76
C LEU A 157 -16.44 23.44 -18.06
N ASP A 158 -16.82 23.34 -19.34
CA ASP A 158 -18.19 23.01 -19.76
C ASP A 158 -18.51 21.51 -19.65
N ASN A 159 -17.50 20.63 -19.81
CA ASN A 159 -17.69 19.19 -19.89
C ASN A 159 -17.78 18.50 -18.52
N TYR A 160 -17.16 19.07 -17.47
CA TYR A 160 -17.09 18.46 -16.16
C TYR A 160 -18.00 19.17 -15.15
N ILE A 161 -19.00 18.44 -14.63
CA ILE A 161 -19.85 18.88 -13.53
C ILE A 161 -19.72 17.93 -12.33
N SER A 162 -19.49 18.51 -11.14
CA SER A 162 -19.46 17.77 -9.88
C SER A 162 -20.88 17.62 -9.30
N PRO A 163 -21.27 16.48 -8.71
CA PRO A 163 -22.62 16.29 -8.18
C PRO A 163 -22.83 17.02 -6.85
N LEU A 164 -24.08 17.42 -6.59
CA LEU A 164 -24.53 17.82 -5.25
C LEU A 164 -24.71 16.57 -4.38
N ILE A 165 -24.20 16.61 -3.15
CA ILE A 165 -24.24 15.47 -2.22
C ILE A 165 -24.98 15.75 -0.92
N ALA A 166 -25.16 17.02 -0.55
CA ALA A 166 -25.97 17.42 0.60
C ALA A 166 -26.58 18.81 0.38
N GLY A 167 -27.62 19.15 1.14
CA GLY A 167 -28.25 20.45 1.11
C GLY A 167 -28.90 20.81 2.43
N PHE A 168 -28.47 21.91 3.03
CA PHE A 168 -28.95 22.40 4.32
C PHE A 168 -29.93 23.55 4.15
N LYS A 169 -31.00 23.52 4.94
CA LYS A 169 -31.85 24.69 5.14
C LYS A 169 -31.05 25.76 5.88
N ILE A 170 -31.11 27.00 5.40
CA ILE A 170 -30.51 28.14 6.09
C ILE A 170 -31.45 28.56 7.22
N GLU A 171 -30.95 28.54 8.45
CA GLU A 171 -31.72 28.91 9.64
C GLU A 171 -31.62 30.40 9.94
N ALA A 172 -30.47 31.02 9.65
CA ALA A 172 -30.29 32.46 9.78
C ALA A 172 -29.10 32.98 8.97
N PHE A 173 -29.12 34.29 8.70
CA PHE A 173 -27.94 35.08 8.32
C PHE A 173 -27.63 36.06 9.46
N ASN A 174 -26.37 36.44 9.60
CA ASN A 174 -26.05 37.60 10.43
C ASN A 174 -26.50 38.91 9.74
N ASN A 175 -26.47 40.03 10.47
CA ASN A 175 -27.06 41.30 10.03
C ASN A 175 -26.52 41.83 8.68
N ASP A 176 -25.26 41.53 8.35
CA ASP A 176 -24.61 41.94 7.10
C ASP A 176 -24.53 40.81 6.06
N SER A 177 -25.14 39.65 6.32
CA SER A 177 -25.14 38.46 5.47
C SER A 177 -23.75 37.88 5.16
N THR A 178 -22.74 38.21 5.96
CA THR A 178 -21.38 37.64 5.83
C THR A 178 -21.25 36.26 6.47
N MET A 179 -22.22 35.84 7.29
CA MET A 179 -22.25 34.55 7.98
C MET A 179 -23.59 33.85 7.77
N ILE A 180 -23.54 32.54 7.55
CA ILE A 180 -24.69 31.68 7.23
C ILE A 180 -24.80 30.59 8.29
N VAL A 181 -25.95 30.49 8.97
CA VAL A 181 -26.18 29.48 10.01
C VAL A 181 -27.01 28.32 9.46
N VAL A 182 -26.47 27.11 9.53
CA VAL A 182 -27.13 25.87 9.08
C VAL A 182 -27.06 24.78 10.15
N LYS A 183 -28.12 23.96 10.26
CA LYS A 183 -28.12 22.77 11.12
C LYS A 183 -27.46 21.60 10.39
N VAL A 184 -26.57 20.87 11.06
CA VAL A 184 -25.68 19.88 10.42
C VAL A 184 -25.78 18.46 10.97
N ASN A 185 -26.74 18.17 11.83
CA ASN A 185 -26.83 16.86 12.49
C ASN A 185 -26.88 15.67 11.52
N ASP A 186 -27.64 15.80 10.43
CA ASP A 186 -27.98 14.67 9.55
C ASP A 186 -26.76 14.06 8.83
N ILE A 187 -25.71 14.86 8.60
CA ILE A 187 -24.46 14.41 7.96
C ILE A 187 -23.47 13.76 8.94
N TYR A 188 -23.77 13.79 10.25
CA TYR A 188 -22.88 13.26 11.31
C TYR A 188 -23.55 12.21 12.20
N ASP A 189 -24.88 12.14 12.28
CA ASP A 189 -25.61 11.15 13.11
C ASP A 189 -25.95 9.85 12.36
N GLY A 190 -25.54 9.74 11.10
CA GLY A 190 -25.79 8.59 10.22
C GLY A 190 -27.14 8.61 9.51
N THR A 191 -27.86 9.75 9.54
CA THR A 191 -29.07 9.93 8.71
C THR A 191 -28.73 9.95 7.23
N GLU A 192 -27.66 10.65 6.87
CA GLU A 192 -27.12 10.71 5.53
C GLU A 192 -25.71 10.12 5.48
N THR A 193 -25.34 9.59 4.31
CA THR A 193 -24.00 9.04 4.04
C THR A 193 -23.18 9.95 3.11
N SER A 194 -23.63 11.20 2.92
CA SER A 194 -23.08 12.13 1.93
C SER A 194 -21.60 12.43 2.14
N ILE A 195 -21.19 12.63 3.40
CA ILE A 195 -19.78 12.86 3.76
C ILE A 195 -19.16 11.72 4.57
N ASN A 196 -19.94 10.71 4.97
CA ASN A 196 -19.46 9.60 5.80
C ASN A 196 -20.26 8.32 5.53
N ASN A 197 -19.64 7.34 4.88
CA ASN A 197 -20.23 6.03 4.62
C ASN A 197 -19.40 4.88 5.23
N VAL A 198 -19.04 5.01 6.51
CA VAL A 198 -18.08 4.11 7.19
C VAL A 198 -18.35 2.63 6.94
N PHE A 199 -19.57 2.13 7.13
CA PHE A 199 -19.87 0.69 7.06
C PHE A 199 -19.76 0.11 5.65
N THR A 200 -19.98 0.91 4.61
CA THR A 200 -19.68 0.49 3.24
C THR A 200 -18.16 0.48 3.01
N ASN A 201 -17.46 1.54 3.45
CA ASN A 201 -16.03 1.72 3.21
C ASN A 201 -15.14 0.74 3.98
N ILE A 202 -15.62 0.17 5.10
CA ILE A 202 -14.95 -0.93 5.82
C ILE A 202 -15.44 -2.32 5.41
N ASN A 203 -16.09 -2.44 4.25
CA ASN A 203 -16.56 -3.70 3.64
C ASN A 203 -17.63 -4.49 4.42
N LEU A 204 -18.41 -3.86 5.31
CA LEU A 204 -19.60 -4.50 5.90
C LEU A 204 -20.81 -4.41 4.97
N GLY A 205 -20.91 -3.35 4.16
CA GLY A 205 -22.00 -3.16 3.19
C GLY A 205 -23.38 -2.91 3.82
N THR A 206 -23.41 -2.43 5.06
CA THR A 206 -24.63 -2.16 5.82
C THR A 206 -24.85 -0.66 6.04
N SER A 207 -26.05 -0.25 6.47
CA SER A 207 -26.39 1.15 6.76
C SER A 207 -26.41 1.43 8.25
N VAL A 208 -26.21 2.70 8.62
CA VAL A 208 -26.30 3.17 10.01
C VAL A 208 -27.74 3.07 10.53
N ILE A 209 -27.88 2.72 11.81
CA ILE A 209 -29.14 2.72 12.54
C ILE A 209 -29.22 4.01 13.36
N LYS A 210 -29.92 5.02 12.84
CA LYS A 210 -29.98 6.39 13.42
C LYS A 210 -30.33 6.41 14.91
N ASN A 211 -31.34 5.65 15.34
CA ASN A 211 -31.79 5.65 16.74
C ASN A 211 -30.80 4.97 17.71
N LEU A 212 -29.76 4.30 17.19
CA LEU A 212 -28.65 3.71 17.95
C LEU A 212 -27.33 4.46 17.72
N SER A 213 -27.40 5.63 17.09
CA SER A 213 -26.24 6.43 16.67
C SER A 213 -26.38 7.86 17.19
N ARG A 214 -25.25 8.54 17.42
CA ARG A 214 -25.24 9.89 17.97
C ARG A 214 -23.94 10.64 17.65
N ILE A 215 -24.05 11.96 17.63
CA ILE A 215 -22.90 12.88 17.60
C ILE A 215 -22.38 13.05 19.03
N LEU A 216 -21.11 12.73 19.25
CA LEU A 216 -20.46 12.87 20.56
C LEU A 216 -19.98 14.32 20.76
N SER A 217 -19.31 14.88 19.76
CA SER A 217 -18.85 16.27 19.80
C SER A 217 -18.58 16.83 18.41
N ILE A 218 -18.59 18.15 18.28
CA ILE A 218 -18.02 18.84 17.12
C ILE A 218 -17.11 19.95 17.61
N LYS A 219 -15.88 19.96 17.13
CA LYS A 219 -14.80 20.90 17.46
C LYS A 219 -14.47 21.77 16.25
N ALA A 220 -14.02 23.00 16.52
CA ALA A 220 -13.63 23.96 15.50
C ALA A 220 -12.20 24.42 15.75
N PHE A 221 -11.40 24.45 14.69
CA PHE A 221 -9.99 24.83 14.65
C PHE A 221 -9.77 25.87 13.56
N GLU A 222 -8.56 26.39 13.38
CA GLU A 222 -8.29 27.53 12.48
C GLU A 222 -8.70 27.28 11.02
N ASN A 223 -8.39 26.10 10.48
CA ASN A 223 -8.63 25.73 9.08
C ASN A 223 -9.47 24.45 8.94
N ASN A 224 -10.02 23.91 10.03
CA ASN A 224 -10.84 22.70 9.99
C ASN A 224 -11.92 22.65 11.07
N VAL A 225 -12.92 21.81 10.84
CA VAL A 225 -13.95 21.43 11.80
C VAL A 225 -13.98 19.91 11.87
N VAL A 226 -14.14 19.35 13.06
CA VAL A 226 -14.09 17.89 13.26
C VAL A 226 -15.27 17.45 14.10
N ALA A 227 -16.08 16.54 13.56
CA ALA A 227 -17.17 15.90 14.27
C ALA A 227 -16.79 14.48 14.65
N THR A 228 -17.03 14.10 15.90
CA THR A 228 -16.87 12.72 16.39
C THR A 228 -18.25 12.12 16.60
N SER A 229 -18.50 10.97 16.01
CA SER A 229 -19.79 10.28 16.06
C SER A 229 -19.64 8.82 16.45
N GLU A 230 -20.59 8.32 17.22
CA GLU A 230 -20.77 6.91 17.53
C GLU A 230 -21.89 6.38 16.63
N LEU A 231 -21.54 5.49 15.71
CA LEU A 231 -22.44 4.96 14.69
C LEU A 231 -22.60 3.45 14.86
N THR A 232 -23.83 2.96 14.79
CA THR A 232 -24.17 1.55 14.97
C THR A 232 -24.84 0.98 13.73
N THR A 233 -24.45 -0.24 13.34
CA THR A 233 -25.12 -1.05 12.32
C THR A 233 -25.41 -2.46 12.85
N LYS A 234 -26.01 -3.31 12.01
CA LYS A 234 -26.20 -4.73 12.26
C LYS A 234 -25.74 -5.55 11.07
N VAL A 235 -25.00 -6.62 11.34
CA VAL A 235 -24.52 -7.59 10.35
C VAL A 235 -25.24 -8.91 10.61
N THR A 236 -25.75 -9.56 9.56
CA THR A 236 -26.43 -10.86 9.66
C THR A 236 -25.63 -11.91 8.90
N GLU A 237 -25.09 -12.89 9.63
CA GLU A 237 -24.41 -14.05 9.08
C GLU A 237 -25.21 -15.32 9.41
N GLY A 238 -25.68 -16.01 8.37
CA GLY A 238 -26.59 -17.14 8.53
C GLY A 238 -27.86 -16.74 9.26
N THR A 239 -28.06 -17.28 10.47
CA THR A 239 -29.22 -16.98 11.34
C THR A 239 -28.90 -16.02 12.48
N THR A 240 -27.64 -15.62 12.64
CA THR A 240 -27.19 -14.76 13.75
C THR A 240 -27.06 -13.33 13.29
N THR A 241 -27.64 -12.39 14.04
CA THR A 241 -27.48 -10.94 13.81
C THR A 241 -26.68 -10.34 14.95
N VAL A 242 -25.62 -9.62 14.62
CA VAL A 242 -24.72 -8.96 15.57
C VAL A 242 -24.75 -7.46 15.30
N PHE A 243 -24.83 -6.65 16.36
CA PHE A 243 -24.70 -5.20 16.25
C PHE A 243 -23.23 -4.80 16.31
N VAL A 244 -22.84 -3.89 15.44
CA VAL A 244 -21.46 -3.39 15.33
C VAL A 244 -21.50 -1.88 15.50
N THR A 245 -20.77 -1.36 16.49
CA THR A 245 -20.69 0.08 16.79
C THR A 245 -19.27 0.55 16.62
N VAL A 246 -19.07 1.65 15.89
CA VAL A 246 -17.78 2.31 15.69
C VAL A 246 -17.86 3.78 16.11
N GLU A 247 -16.76 4.32 16.62
CA GLU A 247 -16.57 5.76 16.71
C GLU A 247 -15.73 6.25 15.55
N VAL A 248 -16.18 7.31 14.89
CA VAL A 248 -15.54 7.90 13.71
C VAL A 248 -15.33 9.39 13.91
N SER A 249 -14.27 9.92 13.32
CA SER A 249 -14.07 11.36 13.16
C SER A 249 -14.25 11.74 11.70
N SER A 250 -15.10 12.73 11.43
CA SER A 250 -15.31 13.33 10.12
C SER A 250 -14.89 14.79 10.17
N SER A 251 -13.77 15.10 9.51
CA SER A 251 -13.22 16.46 9.43
C SER A 251 -13.55 17.12 8.11
N LEU A 252 -13.85 18.42 8.12
CA LEU A 252 -13.80 19.31 6.97
C LEU A 252 -12.55 20.18 7.08
N LEU A 253 -11.58 19.96 6.21
CA LEU A 253 -10.31 20.69 6.15
C LEU A 253 -10.31 21.68 4.98
N LEU A 254 -10.07 22.97 5.25
CA LEU A 254 -9.88 23.97 4.20
C LEU A 254 -8.58 23.71 3.45
N LEU A 255 -8.67 23.51 2.14
CA LEU A 255 -7.49 23.32 1.31
C LEU A 255 -6.78 24.66 1.04
N PRO A 256 -5.45 24.63 0.78
CA PRO A 256 -4.69 25.82 0.42
C PRO A 256 -5.35 26.60 -0.72
N GLU A 257 -5.32 27.93 -0.64
CA GLU A 257 -5.90 28.76 -1.71
C GLU A 257 -5.18 28.56 -3.04
N LYS A 258 -3.85 28.57 -2.99
CA LYS A 258 -2.98 28.25 -4.11
C LYS A 258 -2.42 26.83 -3.93
N PRO A 259 -2.78 25.87 -4.79
CA PRO A 259 -2.16 24.54 -4.79
C PRO A 259 -0.63 24.63 -4.86
N MET A 260 0.07 23.65 -4.29
CA MET A 260 1.53 23.58 -4.40
C MET A 260 1.93 23.40 -5.86
N MET A 261 3.08 23.94 -6.26
CA MET A 261 3.68 23.54 -7.52
C MET A 261 4.08 22.06 -7.46
N GLY A 262 3.37 21.23 -8.22
CA GLY A 262 3.69 19.81 -8.35
C GLY A 262 5.09 19.61 -8.96
N ARG A 263 5.74 18.50 -8.64
CA ARG A 263 7.00 18.08 -9.26
C ARG A 263 6.75 16.82 -10.07
N LEU A 264 7.23 16.78 -11.31
CA LEU A 264 7.03 15.65 -12.20
C LEU A 264 7.73 14.39 -11.65
N ASP A 265 7.06 13.25 -11.78
CA ASP A 265 7.65 11.95 -11.46
C ASP A 265 8.80 11.60 -12.43
N SER A 266 9.71 10.77 -11.94
CA SER A 266 10.63 10.02 -12.77
C SER A 266 10.58 8.54 -12.33
N PRO A 267 10.48 7.58 -13.26
CA PRO A 267 10.50 6.15 -12.91
C PRO A 267 11.84 5.70 -12.31
N ARG A 268 12.86 6.56 -12.31
CA ARG A 268 14.15 6.32 -11.64
C ARG A 268 14.12 6.65 -10.14
N VAL A 269 13.04 7.24 -9.63
CA VAL A 269 12.89 7.64 -8.23
C VAL A 269 11.51 7.25 -7.70
N GLY A 270 11.49 6.40 -6.69
CA GLY A 270 10.28 5.84 -6.10
C GLY A 270 9.45 6.79 -5.25
N TYR A 271 8.72 7.72 -5.86
CA TYR A 271 7.71 8.53 -5.18
C TYR A 271 6.29 8.05 -5.46
N PHE A 272 5.41 8.15 -4.47
CA PHE A 272 3.96 8.13 -4.67
C PHE A 272 3.55 9.26 -5.63
N THR A 273 2.53 9.04 -6.44
CA THR A 273 2.14 9.99 -7.50
C THR A 273 0.65 10.33 -7.45
N ASN A 274 0.31 11.57 -7.80
CA ASN A 274 -1.03 12.07 -8.03
C ASN A 274 -1.17 12.50 -9.50
N PRO A 275 -1.57 11.59 -10.41
CA PRO A 275 -1.67 11.90 -11.83
C PRO A 275 -2.90 12.76 -12.16
N LEU A 276 -2.69 13.88 -12.85
CA LEU A 276 -3.75 14.73 -13.37
C LEU A 276 -3.82 14.64 -14.89
N LEU A 277 -5.03 14.56 -15.45
CA LEU A 277 -5.23 14.70 -16.90
C LEU A 277 -4.81 16.10 -17.34
N ASN A 278 -4.18 16.21 -18.49
CA ASN A 278 -3.71 17.46 -19.05
C ASN A 278 -4.26 17.65 -20.47
N TYR A 279 -4.74 18.87 -20.73
CA TYR A 279 -5.28 19.32 -21.99
C TYR A 279 -4.54 20.57 -22.47
N SER A 280 -4.31 20.68 -23.76
CA SER A 280 -3.82 21.89 -24.42
C SER A 280 -4.26 21.93 -25.87
N ASP A 281 -4.31 23.10 -26.48
CA ASP A 281 -4.68 23.27 -27.89
C ASP A 281 -3.66 22.61 -28.83
N GLY A 282 -2.39 22.58 -28.41
CA GLY A 282 -1.28 22.04 -29.19
C GLY A 282 -1.08 20.53 -29.11
N GLN A 283 -1.82 19.81 -28.25
CA GLN A 283 -1.62 18.37 -28.08
C GLN A 283 -2.36 17.55 -29.15
N GLN A 284 -1.74 16.48 -29.62
CA GLN A 284 -2.41 15.50 -30.50
C GLN A 284 -3.06 14.34 -29.72
N ARG A 285 -2.81 14.26 -28.41
CA ARG A 285 -3.38 13.26 -27.49
C ARG A 285 -3.43 13.84 -26.09
N VAL A 286 -4.42 13.42 -25.31
CA VAL A 286 -4.48 13.70 -23.88
C VAL A 286 -3.37 12.94 -23.18
N ASP A 287 -2.62 13.62 -22.31
CA ASP A 287 -1.63 13.02 -21.44
C ASP A 287 -2.04 13.12 -19.97
N LYS A 288 -1.39 12.30 -19.14
CA LYS A 288 -1.46 12.41 -17.68
C LYS A 288 -0.13 12.98 -17.21
N LYS A 289 -0.17 14.00 -16.35
CA LYS A 289 1.00 14.54 -15.66
C LYS A 289 1.06 13.93 -14.25
N PRO A 290 1.98 12.98 -13.99
CA PRO A 290 2.17 12.41 -12.66
C PRO A 290 2.98 13.37 -11.80
N PHE A 291 2.35 13.94 -10.77
CA PHE A 291 3.06 14.73 -9.77
C PHE A 291 3.43 13.85 -8.58
N ILE A 292 4.67 13.94 -8.10
CA ILE A 292 5.06 13.26 -6.86
C ILE A 292 4.30 13.84 -5.67
N THR A 293 3.98 13.00 -4.69
CA THR A 293 3.43 13.48 -3.42
C THR A 293 4.56 13.92 -2.51
N ARG A 294 4.45 15.12 -1.92
CA ARG A 294 5.49 15.68 -1.04
C ARG A 294 4.96 16.81 -0.17
N TRP A 295 5.64 17.08 0.92
CA TRP A 295 5.40 18.29 1.71
C TRP A 295 5.88 19.54 0.95
N ARG A 296 5.22 20.69 1.19
CA ARG A 296 5.66 21.98 0.67
C ARG A 296 6.83 22.53 1.47
N LEU A 297 8.05 22.18 1.06
CA LEU A 297 9.28 22.77 1.60
C LEU A 297 9.82 23.84 0.66
N GLU A 298 9.70 25.10 1.09
CA GLU A 298 10.25 26.26 0.42
C GLU A 298 11.09 27.06 1.42
N PRO A 299 12.21 27.69 1.00
CA PRO A 299 12.93 28.62 1.86
C PRO A 299 12.05 29.81 2.25
N LYS A 300 12.28 30.36 3.45
CA LYS A 300 11.72 31.67 3.82
C LYS A 300 12.13 32.72 2.77
N PRO A 301 11.27 33.68 2.41
CA PRO A 301 11.57 34.67 1.37
C PRO A 301 12.94 35.34 1.51
N GLU A 302 13.32 35.69 2.73
CA GLU A 302 14.60 36.31 3.10
C GLU A 302 15.83 35.39 2.94
N ASP A 303 15.62 34.07 2.90
CA ASP A 303 16.68 33.06 2.84
C ASP A 303 16.87 32.46 1.44
N ARG A 304 16.02 32.81 0.46
CA ARG A 304 16.04 32.23 -0.90
C ARG A 304 17.38 32.40 -1.60
N GLU A 305 17.98 33.58 -1.55
CA GLU A 305 19.29 33.83 -2.17
C GLU A 305 20.41 33.04 -1.49
N ARG A 306 20.32 32.87 -0.16
CA ARG A 306 21.29 32.05 0.61
C ARG A 306 21.17 30.59 0.22
N TYR A 307 19.94 30.08 0.14
CA TYR A 307 19.64 28.73 -0.29
C TYR A 307 20.17 28.44 -1.71
N LEU A 308 19.93 29.35 -2.66
CA LEU A 308 20.40 29.18 -4.05
C LEU A 308 21.93 29.22 -4.18
N ARG A 309 22.64 29.82 -3.22
CA ARG A 309 24.11 29.73 -3.10
C ARG A 309 24.60 28.44 -2.44
N GLY A 310 23.70 27.56 -2.00
CA GLY A 310 24.02 26.30 -1.34
C GLY A 310 24.19 26.38 0.17
N GLU A 311 23.82 27.50 0.82
CA GLU A 311 23.79 27.57 2.29
C GLU A 311 22.59 26.81 2.85
N LEU A 312 22.76 26.10 3.97
CA LEU A 312 21.65 25.47 4.69
C LEU A 312 20.74 26.52 5.33
N VAL A 313 19.46 26.46 5.00
CA VAL A 313 18.42 27.36 5.55
C VAL A 313 17.32 26.55 6.23
N GLU A 314 16.46 27.22 7.00
CA GLU A 314 15.26 26.59 7.52
C GLU A 314 14.10 26.73 6.52
N PRO A 315 13.26 25.70 6.33
CA PRO A 315 12.07 25.85 5.50
C PRO A 315 11.09 26.82 6.15
N ALA A 316 10.25 27.46 5.33
CA ALA A 316 9.18 28.33 5.80
C ALA A 316 8.18 27.58 6.69
N LYS A 317 7.95 26.30 6.41
CA LYS A 317 7.13 25.38 7.21
C LYS A 317 7.89 24.06 7.40
N PRO A 318 8.43 23.77 8.61
CA PRO A 318 9.03 22.47 8.89
C PRO A 318 7.95 21.39 9.02
N ILE A 319 8.32 20.14 8.74
CA ILE A 319 7.51 18.95 8.97
C ILE A 319 7.62 18.62 10.47
N VAL A 320 6.49 18.52 11.16
CA VAL A 320 6.47 18.27 12.61
C VAL A 320 5.60 17.07 12.92
N PHE A 321 6.21 16.02 13.47
CA PHE A 321 5.52 14.86 14.00
C PHE A 321 5.38 14.94 15.52
N TYR A 322 4.24 14.49 16.03
CA TYR A 322 3.93 14.45 17.45
C TYR A 322 3.79 13.01 17.93
N ILE A 323 4.49 12.65 19.00
CA ILE A 323 4.42 11.33 19.61
C ILE A 323 3.31 11.32 20.66
N GLU A 324 2.31 10.45 20.49
CA GLU A 324 1.15 10.35 21.39
C GLU A 324 1.56 9.92 22.82
N ASN A 325 0.89 10.47 23.84
CA ASN A 325 1.11 10.12 25.26
C ASN A 325 0.93 8.62 25.57
N SER A 326 0.12 7.91 24.78
CA SER A 326 -0.11 6.45 24.88
C SER A 326 1.16 5.65 24.57
N THR A 327 2.11 6.24 23.82
CA THR A 327 3.38 5.60 23.47
C THR A 327 4.20 5.35 24.74
N PRO A 328 4.62 4.10 25.00
CA PRO A 328 5.40 3.78 26.20
C PRO A 328 6.68 4.64 26.30
N ARG A 329 6.88 5.28 27.45
CA ARG A 329 7.96 6.28 27.65
C ARG A 329 9.36 5.80 27.25
N ARG A 330 9.66 4.53 27.51
CA ARG A 330 10.97 3.93 27.18
C ARG A 330 11.29 3.91 25.69
N TRP A 331 10.28 3.89 24.82
CA TRP A 331 10.45 3.80 23.36
C TRP A 331 10.46 5.15 22.66
N ARG A 332 9.93 6.21 23.29
CA ARG A 332 9.74 7.53 22.68
C ARG A 332 11.04 8.11 22.12
N LYS A 333 12.16 7.94 22.83
CA LYS A 333 13.47 8.44 22.37
C LYS A 333 13.91 7.83 21.03
N TYR A 334 13.65 6.54 20.83
CA TYR A 334 14.05 5.81 19.61
C TYR A 334 13.14 6.15 18.44
N ILE A 335 11.84 6.23 18.69
CA ILE A 335 10.85 6.68 17.71
C ILE A 335 11.16 8.12 17.27
N LYS A 336 11.43 9.01 18.22
CA LYS A 336 11.85 10.39 17.95
C LYS A 336 13.07 10.43 17.04
N GLN A 337 14.08 9.64 17.37
CA GLN A 337 15.30 9.56 16.59
C GLN A 337 15.05 9.03 15.17
N GLY A 338 14.21 8.00 15.01
CA GLY A 338 13.86 7.46 13.69
C GLY A 338 13.17 8.49 12.79
N ILE A 339 12.34 9.36 13.36
CA ILE A 339 11.75 10.48 12.62
C ILE A 339 12.82 11.50 12.22
N GLU A 340 13.71 11.86 13.14
CA GLU A 340 14.72 12.91 12.93
C GLU A 340 15.93 12.44 12.09
N ASP A 341 16.12 11.14 11.88
CA ASP A 341 17.20 10.59 11.03
C ASP A 341 17.13 11.09 9.59
N TRP A 342 15.94 11.37 9.08
CA TRP A 342 15.72 11.95 7.75
C TRP A 342 16.30 13.36 7.60
N GLN A 343 16.66 14.04 8.71
CA GLN A 343 17.27 15.36 8.66
C GLN A 343 18.57 15.37 7.83
N ALA A 344 19.35 14.29 7.86
CA ALA A 344 20.56 14.16 7.04
C ALA A 344 20.27 14.19 5.52
N ALA A 345 19.13 13.64 5.10
CA ALA A 345 18.67 13.68 3.72
C ALA A 345 18.14 15.08 3.35
N PHE A 346 17.43 15.76 4.25
CA PHE A 346 16.97 17.13 4.02
C PHE A 346 18.11 18.16 3.94
N GLU A 347 19.21 17.95 4.66
CA GLU A 347 20.40 18.79 4.55
C GLU A 347 21.00 18.70 3.13
N ARG A 348 20.95 17.54 2.49
CA ARG A 348 21.31 17.39 1.06
C ARG A 348 20.39 18.20 0.16
N ALA A 349 19.11 18.26 0.49
CA ALA A 349 18.14 19.15 -0.18
C ALA A 349 18.29 20.63 0.23
N GLY A 350 19.27 21.03 1.04
CA GLY A 350 19.54 22.42 1.43
C GLY A 350 18.80 22.92 2.67
N PHE A 351 18.11 22.03 3.41
CA PHE A 351 17.31 22.40 4.57
C PHE A 351 17.84 21.81 5.87
N LYS A 352 18.05 22.66 6.88
CA LYS A 352 18.22 22.26 8.29
C LYS A 352 16.91 22.43 9.04
N ASN A 353 16.71 21.68 10.13
CA ASN A 353 15.48 21.71 10.93
C ASN A 353 14.21 21.48 10.08
N ALA A 354 14.31 20.63 9.07
CA ALA A 354 13.25 20.37 8.11
C ALA A 354 12.20 19.40 8.64
N ILE A 355 12.64 18.43 9.46
CA ILE A 355 11.79 17.43 10.10
C ILE A 355 12.08 17.38 11.60
N ILE A 356 11.02 17.44 12.42
CA ILE A 356 11.11 17.60 13.87
C ILE A 356 10.14 16.64 14.54
N ALA A 357 10.58 15.94 15.58
CA ALA A 357 9.70 15.12 16.40
C ALA A 357 9.54 15.70 17.82
N LYS A 358 8.28 15.85 18.24
CA LYS A 358 7.91 16.41 19.55
C LYS A 358 7.10 15.39 20.34
N GLU A 359 7.37 15.28 21.63
CA GLU A 359 6.46 14.55 22.53
C GLU A 359 5.29 15.46 22.88
N LEU A 360 4.06 14.94 22.81
CA LEU A 360 2.93 15.63 23.41
C LEU A 360 3.11 15.67 24.94
N THR A 361 2.89 16.84 25.54
CA THR A 361 2.86 17.01 26.99
C THR A 361 1.44 17.31 27.45
N ASP A 362 1.12 16.99 28.71
CA ASP A 362 -0.21 17.29 29.27
C ASP A 362 -0.52 18.80 29.32
N SER A 363 0.50 19.64 29.19
CA SER A 363 0.39 21.11 29.08
C SER A 363 0.20 21.63 27.65
N MET A 364 0.44 20.80 26.64
CA MET A 364 0.23 21.18 25.24
C MET A 364 -1.26 21.08 24.93
N ASN A 365 -1.87 22.19 24.54
CA ASN A 365 -3.25 22.21 24.05
C ASN A 365 -3.31 21.74 22.59
N VAL A 366 -2.85 20.51 22.35
CA VAL A 366 -2.90 19.85 21.04
C VAL A 366 -4.08 18.90 21.06
N ASP A 367 -5.10 19.21 20.28
CA ASP A 367 -6.22 18.33 20.07
C ASP A 367 -5.84 17.30 19.01
N LYS A 368 -5.84 16.01 19.36
CA LYS A 368 -5.45 14.92 18.45
C LYS A 368 -6.43 14.76 17.28
N ASP A 369 -7.63 15.32 17.41
CA ASP A 369 -8.61 15.34 16.33
C ASP A 369 -8.28 16.41 15.28
N ASP A 370 -7.37 17.34 15.57
CA ASP A 370 -6.97 18.40 14.66
C ASP A 370 -5.97 17.88 13.59
N VAL A 371 -6.42 17.89 12.34
CA VAL A 371 -5.65 17.45 11.16
C VAL A 371 -4.44 18.34 10.84
N ASN A 372 -4.19 19.40 11.61
CA ASN A 372 -2.93 20.17 11.52
C ASN A 372 -1.75 19.48 12.23
N TYR A 373 -2.00 18.41 12.97
CA TYR A 373 -0.97 17.68 13.69
C TYR A 373 -0.79 16.30 13.07
N SER A 374 0.42 16.04 12.58
CA SER A 374 0.85 14.71 12.14
C SER A 374 1.26 13.89 13.36
N VAL A 375 0.53 12.81 13.66
CA VAL A 375 0.67 12.10 14.95
C VAL A 375 1.14 10.66 14.74
N LEU A 376 2.10 10.24 15.57
CA LEU A 376 2.39 8.83 15.77
C LEU A 376 1.46 8.27 16.85
N THR A 377 0.56 7.40 16.43
CA THR A 377 -0.48 6.76 17.24
C THR A 377 -0.07 5.35 17.62
N TYR A 378 -0.05 5.04 18.92
CA TYR A 378 0.28 3.71 19.43
C TYR A 378 -0.98 2.88 19.71
N ALA A 379 -1.28 1.90 18.86
CA ALA A 379 -2.47 1.08 18.91
C ALA A 379 -2.25 -0.23 19.70
N ALA A 380 -3.11 -0.48 20.68
CA ALA A 380 -3.19 -1.77 21.38
C ALA A 380 -3.94 -2.79 20.51
N SER A 381 -3.19 -3.59 19.75
CA SER A 381 -3.72 -4.67 18.90
C SER A 381 -2.70 -5.81 18.78
N THR A 382 -3.19 -7.00 18.47
CA THR A 382 -2.40 -8.19 18.14
C THR A 382 -1.80 -8.12 16.73
N LYS A 383 -2.26 -7.18 15.88
CA LYS A 383 -1.65 -6.93 14.57
C LYS A 383 -0.18 -6.56 14.73
N ALA A 384 0.70 -7.25 14.01
CA ALA A 384 2.14 -7.00 13.98
C ALA A 384 2.50 -6.28 12.68
N ASN A 385 2.25 -4.97 12.62
CA ASN A 385 2.65 -4.13 11.49
C ASN A 385 2.78 -2.67 11.93
N ALA A 386 3.27 -1.79 11.07
CA ALA A 386 3.20 -0.34 11.15
C ALA A 386 2.73 0.24 9.80
N MET A 387 2.21 1.46 9.78
CA MET A 387 1.86 2.16 8.52
C MET A 387 1.97 3.67 8.68
N GLY A 388 2.42 4.37 7.63
CA GLY A 388 2.48 5.84 7.55
C GLY A 388 1.58 6.45 6.45
N PRO A 389 0.23 6.38 6.54
CA PRO A 389 -0.66 7.03 5.58
C PRO A 389 -0.51 8.57 5.59
N SER A 390 -0.78 9.17 4.44
CA SER A 390 -0.75 10.63 4.26
C SER A 390 -2.07 11.16 3.68
N ILE A 391 -2.47 12.36 4.11
CA ILE A 391 -3.55 13.15 3.55
C ILE A 391 -2.98 14.12 2.53
N LEU A 392 -3.56 14.13 1.33
CA LEU A 392 -3.04 14.87 0.18
C LEU A 392 -4.03 15.95 -0.27
N ASP A 393 -3.51 17.08 -0.76
CA ASP A 393 -4.26 17.96 -1.66
C ASP A 393 -4.32 17.31 -3.05
N PRO A 394 -5.49 16.82 -3.50
CA PRO A 394 -5.61 16.10 -4.77
C PRO A 394 -5.36 17.00 -6.00
N ARG A 395 -5.28 18.32 -5.82
CA ARG A 395 -5.02 19.28 -6.90
C ARG A 395 -3.52 19.45 -7.20
N SER A 396 -2.64 19.00 -6.30
CA SER A 396 -1.18 19.21 -6.45
C SER A 396 -0.30 18.05 -5.99
N GLY A 397 -0.81 17.13 -5.16
CA GLY A 397 0.02 16.13 -4.48
C GLY A 397 0.71 16.66 -3.21
N GLU A 398 0.37 17.86 -2.74
CA GLU A 398 0.87 18.38 -1.44
C GLU A 398 0.42 17.47 -0.30
N ILE A 399 1.36 16.95 0.48
CA ILE A 399 1.07 16.28 1.75
C ILE A 399 0.67 17.36 2.76
N LEU A 400 -0.54 17.25 3.28
CA LEU A 400 -1.13 18.18 4.25
C LEU A 400 -0.93 17.70 5.69
N GLU A 401 -0.98 16.39 5.88
CA GLU A 401 -0.90 15.70 7.17
C GLU A 401 -0.44 14.25 6.92
N ALA A 402 0.30 13.66 7.85
CA ALA A 402 0.62 12.23 7.83
C ALA A 402 0.57 11.62 9.23
N ASP A 403 -0.12 10.49 9.36
CA ASP A 403 -0.26 9.77 10.63
C ASP A 403 0.56 8.49 10.56
N ILE A 404 1.31 8.21 11.62
CA ILE A 404 2.02 6.93 11.74
C ILE A 404 1.27 6.06 12.73
N MET A 405 0.71 4.95 12.26
CA MET A 405 0.05 3.96 13.09
C MET A 405 1.04 2.87 13.48
N TRP A 406 1.27 2.76 14.79
CA TRP A 406 2.16 1.76 15.38
C TRP A 406 1.35 0.76 16.18
N TRP A 407 1.32 -0.51 15.79
CA TRP A 407 0.65 -1.54 16.59
C TRP A 407 1.60 -2.18 17.60
N HIS A 408 1.09 -2.51 18.80
CA HIS A 408 1.91 -3.03 19.89
C HIS A 408 2.70 -4.29 19.51
N ASN A 409 2.10 -5.20 18.75
CA ASN A 409 2.71 -6.50 18.44
C ASN A 409 3.86 -6.43 17.40
N VAL A 410 4.19 -5.24 16.88
CA VAL A 410 5.46 -5.01 16.15
C VAL A 410 6.65 -5.47 16.98
N LEU A 411 6.60 -5.33 18.31
CA LEU A 411 7.69 -5.75 19.19
C LEU A 411 7.94 -7.27 19.13
N GLY A 412 6.90 -8.09 18.99
CA GLY A 412 7.06 -9.54 18.83
C GLY A 412 7.71 -9.91 17.50
N MET A 413 7.28 -9.26 16.42
CA MET A 413 7.88 -9.41 15.09
C MET A 413 9.35 -8.97 15.08
N LEU A 414 9.68 -7.81 15.66
CA LEU A 414 11.06 -7.33 15.77
C LEU A 414 11.93 -8.28 16.59
N GLN A 415 11.39 -8.81 17.69
CA GLN A 415 12.11 -9.80 18.49
C GLN A 415 12.47 -11.03 17.65
N GLU A 416 11.51 -11.60 16.92
CA GLU A 416 11.73 -12.76 16.06
C GLU A 416 12.80 -12.46 15.00
N TRP A 417 12.68 -11.34 14.27
CA TRP A 417 13.63 -10.95 13.24
C TRP A 417 15.04 -10.78 13.79
N ILE A 418 15.22 -10.01 14.87
CA ILE A 418 16.54 -9.78 15.47
C ILE A 418 17.15 -11.11 15.94
N THR A 419 16.35 -11.96 16.59
CA THR A 419 16.82 -13.24 17.13
C THR A 419 17.28 -14.16 15.99
N VAL A 420 16.43 -14.36 14.97
CA VAL A 420 16.71 -15.28 13.85
C VAL A 420 17.81 -14.76 12.94
N GLN A 421 17.83 -13.46 12.64
CA GLN A 421 18.78 -12.90 11.66
C GLN A 421 20.12 -12.51 12.29
N THR A 422 20.19 -12.19 13.59
CA THR A 422 21.42 -11.70 14.23
C THR A 422 21.90 -12.53 15.41
N GLY A 423 21.08 -13.41 15.99
CA GLY A 423 21.40 -14.14 17.24
C GLY A 423 22.69 -14.97 17.20
N VAL A 424 23.13 -15.39 16.02
CA VAL A 424 24.41 -16.10 15.85
C VAL A 424 25.60 -15.19 16.17
N VAL A 425 25.61 -13.97 15.64
CA VAL A 425 26.70 -12.99 15.81
C VAL A 425 26.49 -12.03 16.98
N ARG A 426 25.28 -11.98 17.53
CA ARG A 426 24.85 -11.07 18.60
C ARG A 426 24.29 -11.85 19.80
N PRO A 427 25.10 -12.17 20.83
CA PRO A 427 24.66 -12.95 21.99
C PRO A 427 23.46 -12.35 22.74
N GLU A 428 23.36 -11.04 22.82
CA GLU A 428 22.26 -10.30 23.45
C GLU A 428 20.92 -10.43 22.73
N ALA A 429 20.92 -10.95 21.49
CA ALA A 429 19.72 -11.21 20.69
C ALA A 429 19.10 -12.61 20.93
N ARG A 430 19.68 -13.44 21.82
CA ARG A 430 19.30 -14.87 21.96
C ARG A 430 18.15 -15.14 22.95
N GLY A 431 17.64 -14.12 23.63
CA GLY A 431 16.64 -14.30 24.70
C GLY A 431 15.20 -14.07 24.25
N VAL A 432 14.25 -14.68 24.96
CA VAL A 432 12.79 -14.39 24.82
C VAL A 432 12.46 -12.94 25.17
N ARG A 433 13.34 -12.26 25.91
CA ARG A 433 13.23 -10.83 26.18
C ARG A 433 14.53 -10.15 25.81
N LEU A 434 14.47 -9.32 24.77
CA LEU A 434 15.62 -8.56 24.31
C LEU A 434 15.89 -7.35 25.23
N PRO A 435 17.15 -6.89 25.33
CA PRO A 435 17.47 -5.62 25.98
C PRO A 435 16.72 -4.45 25.33
N ASP A 436 16.29 -3.48 26.15
CA ASP A 436 15.56 -2.29 25.67
C ASP A 436 16.39 -1.45 24.66
N GLU A 437 17.72 -1.52 24.70
CA GLU A 437 18.58 -0.85 23.70
C GLU A 437 18.46 -1.50 22.32
N LEU A 438 18.52 -2.83 22.27
CA LEU A 438 18.40 -3.60 21.04
C LEU A 438 17.01 -3.50 20.42
N MET A 439 15.96 -3.64 21.26
CA MET A 439 14.58 -3.45 20.81
C MET A 439 14.34 -2.00 20.36
N GLY A 440 14.89 -1.03 21.09
CA GLY A 440 14.80 0.39 20.76
C GLY A 440 15.40 0.74 19.40
N ASP A 441 16.60 0.22 19.08
CA ASP A 441 17.24 0.44 17.78
C ASP A 441 16.41 -0.16 16.63
N ALA A 442 15.85 -1.34 16.82
CA ALA A 442 14.94 -1.94 15.86
C ALA A 442 13.63 -1.14 15.69
N MET A 443 13.11 -0.54 16.77
CA MET A 443 11.96 0.36 16.69
C MET A 443 12.29 1.65 15.94
N ARG A 444 13.51 2.19 16.12
CA ARG A 444 14.01 3.37 15.38
C ARG A 444 14.02 3.08 13.88
N PHE A 445 14.48 1.90 13.45
CA PHE A 445 14.42 1.47 12.05
C PHE A 445 12.98 1.54 11.50
N VAL A 446 12.03 0.86 12.14
CA VAL A 446 10.65 0.81 11.63
C VAL A 446 10.04 2.21 11.61
N ALA A 447 10.25 3.02 12.65
CA ALA A 447 9.77 4.41 12.67
C ALA A 447 10.37 5.23 11.52
N CYS A 448 11.66 5.06 11.22
CA CYS A 448 12.33 5.73 10.11
C CYS A 448 11.78 5.28 8.75
N HIS A 449 11.51 3.99 8.57
CA HIS A 449 10.86 3.43 7.37
C HIS A 449 9.47 4.04 7.14
N GLU A 450 8.60 4.03 8.17
CA GLU A 450 7.25 4.60 8.05
C GLU A 450 7.26 6.10 7.74
N VAL A 451 8.21 6.84 8.28
CA VAL A 451 8.38 8.26 7.96
C VAL A 451 8.72 8.46 6.49
N GLY A 452 9.46 7.55 5.85
CA GLY A 452 9.74 7.64 4.42
C GLY A 452 8.46 7.63 3.56
N HIS A 453 7.46 6.82 3.92
CA HIS A 453 6.13 6.88 3.29
C HIS A 453 5.44 8.21 3.53
N SER A 454 5.51 8.73 4.76
CA SER A 454 5.02 10.07 5.11
C SER A 454 5.77 11.21 4.40
N LEU A 455 6.93 10.95 3.80
CA LEU A 455 7.67 11.90 2.96
C LEU A 455 7.37 11.74 1.46
N GLY A 456 6.50 10.80 1.09
CA GLY A 456 6.09 10.53 -0.28
C GLY A 456 6.88 9.40 -0.97
N LEU A 457 7.76 8.69 -0.28
CA LEU A 457 8.55 7.60 -0.86
C LEU A 457 7.80 6.26 -0.87
N ARG A 458 7.90 5.53 -1.96
CA ARG A 458 7.48 4.13 -2.08
C ARG A 458 8.59 3.20 -1.58
N HIS A 459 8.25 1.93 -1.41
CA HIS A 459 9.26 0.89 -1.22
C HIS A 459 10.27 0.86 -2.38
N ASN A 460 11.54 0.63 -2.05
CA ASN A 460 12.61 0.45 -3.02
C ASN A 460 13.24 -0.95 -2.87
N MET A 461 12.64 -1.96 -3.51
CA MET A 461 13.01 -3.36 -3.28
C MET A 461 14.32 -3.77 -3.97
N ILE A 462 14.93 -2.92 -4.81
CA ILE A 462 16.25 -3.22 -5.43
C ILE A 462 17.44 -2.73 -4.59
N ALA A 463 17.17 -2.02 -3.49
CA ALA A 463 18.22 -1.32 -2.76
C ALA A 463 19.21 -2.29 -2.07
N SER A 464 18.76 -3.47 -1.63
CA SER A 464 19.51 -4.53 -0.97
C SER A 464 20.57 -5.12 -1.90
N TRP A 465 20.18 -5.32 -3.15
CA TRP A 465 21.03 -5.77 -4.24
C TRP A 465 22.17 -4.80 -4.54
N THR A 466 22.09 -3.53 -4.16
CA THR A 466 23.16 -2.57 -4.47
C THR A 466 24.45 -2.84 -3.70
N PHE A 467 24.38 -3.58 -2.59
CA PHE A 467 25.53 -3.90 -1.74
C PHE A 467 26.05 -5.30 -2.09
N PRO A 468 27.35 -5.50 -2.32
CA PRO A 468 27.87 -6.83 -2.57
C PRO A 468 27.72 -7.75 -1.36
N THR A 469 27.31 -9.01 -1.56
CA THR A 469 27.02 -9.95 -0.46
C THR A 469 28.22 -10.10 0.50
N ASP A 470 29.43 -10.31 0.00
CA ASP A 470 30.61 -10.45 0.85
C ASP A 470 31.05 -9.12 1.50
N SER A 471 30.63 -7.96 0.97
CA SER A 471 30.91 -6.66 1.60
C SER A 471 30.08 -6.44 2.87
N LEU A 472 28.87 -7.00 2.95
CA LEU A 472 28.04 -7.00 4.16
C LEU A 472 28.68 -7.75 5.33
N ARG A 473 29.72 -8.56 5.07
CA ARG A 473 30.52 -9.27 6.07
C ARG A 473 31.79 -8.51 6.48
N SER A 474 32.09 -7.38 5.84
CA SER A 474 33.26 -6.57 6.13
C SER A 474 32.91 -5.45 7.10
N LYS A 475 33.49 -5.47 8.31
CA LYS A 475 33.30 -4.40 9.30
C LYS A 475 33.59 -3.01 8.71
N THR A 476 34.67 -2.86 7.95
CA THR A 476 35.05 -1.59 7.32
C THR A 476 33.97 -1.08 6.36
N PHE A 477 33.35 -1.98 5.60
CA PHE A 477 32.28 -1.61 4.69
C PHE A 477 31.00 -1.24 5.45
N THR A 478 30.58 -2.08 6.40
CA THR A 478 29.35 -1.86 7.18
C THR A 478 29.46 -0.63 8.07
N ASP A 479 30.63 -0.32 8.64
CA ASP A 479 30.86 0.90 9.41
C ASP A 479 30.79 2.15 8.52
N ARG A 480 31.32 2.07 7.29
CA ARG A 480 31.32 3.19 6.33
C ARG A 480 29.91 3.47 5.80
N MET A 481 29.18 2.43 5.42
CA MET A 481 27.82 2.58 4.90
C MET A 481 26.82 2.84 6.04
N ASN A 482 27.06 2.28 7.22
CA ASN A 482 26.22 2.38 8.42
C ASN A 482 24.75 1.98 8.18
N THR A 483 24.52 1.06 7.24
CA THR A 483 23.21 0.52 6.87
C THR A 483 23.42 -0.82 6.15
N THR A 484 22.36 -1.62 6.01
CA THR A 484 22.37 -2.92 5.31
C THR A 484 21.93 -2.83 3.85
N SER A 485 21.35 -1.70 3.43
CA SER A 485 20.84 -1.45 2.07
C SER A 485 21.05 0.01 1.66
N SER A 486 21.04 0.32 0.36
CA SER A 486 21.19 1.71 -0.11
C SER A 486 20.00 2.61 0.25
N SER A 487 18.85 2.02 0.58
CA SER A 487 17.63 2.71 1.00
C SER A 487 17.02 2.02 2.21
N ILE A 488 16.57 2.80 3.19
CA ILE A 488 15.76 2.30 4.30
C ILE A 488 14.35 1.90 3.84
N MET A 489 13.91 2.35 2.65
CA MET A 489 12.61 2.00 2.06
C MET A 489 12.59 0.58 1.48
N ASP A 490 13.67 -0.15 1.63
CA ASP A 490 13.76 -1.57 1.37
C ASP A 490 13.26 -2.39 2.56
N TYR A 491 12.89 -3.64 2.31
CA TYR A 491 12.69 -4.65 3.35
C TYR A 491 13.96 -5.45 3.64
N ALA A 492 15.13 -4.89 3.33
CA ALA A 492 16.42 -5.31 3.86
C ALA A 492 16.48 -5.08 5.38
N ARG A 493 15.96 -6.04 6.16
CA ARG A 493 15.91 -6.00 7.63
C ARG A 493 17.31 -6.10 8.24
N PHE A 494 17.58 -7.10 9.06
CA PHE A 494 18.88 -7.25 9.70
C PHE A 494 19.86 -8.05 8.86
N ASN A 495 21.15 -7.75 9.02
CA ASN A 495 22.25 -8.37 8.26
C ASN A 495 22.42 -9.88 8.58
N TYR A 496 21.57 -10.72 7.96
CA TYR A 496 21.56 -12.17 8.17
C TYR A 496 22.74 -12.90 7.51
N VAL A 497 23.53 -12.20 6.67
CA VAL A 497 24.70 -12.79 6.00
C VAL A 497 25.96 -12.75 6.87
N ALA A 498 26.00 -11.90 7.90
CA ALA A 498 27.11 -11.80 8.84
C ALA A 498 27.37 -13.15 9.55
N GLN A 499 28.64 -13.56 9.64
CA GLN A 499 29.08 -14.82 10.23
C GLN A 499 29.90 -14.58 11.51
N PRO A 500 30.00 -15.57 12.41
CA PRO A 500 30.96 -15.52 13.52
C PRO A 500 32.39 -15.25 13.01
N GLY A 501 33.04 -14.25 13.60
CA GLY A 501 34.40 -13.84 13.24
C GLY A 501 34.49 -12.65 12.26
N ASP A 502 33.38 -12.26 11.62
CA ASP A 502 33.37 -11.11 10.69
C ASP A 502 33.52 -9.75 11.41
N GLY A 503 33.19 -9.68 12.71
CA GLY A 503 33.34 -8.48 13.53
C GLY A 503 32.38 -7.33 13.19
N VAL A 504 31.38 -7.58 12.34
CA VAL A 504 30.35 -6.61 11.94
C VAL A 504 29.47 -6.22 13.14
N THR A 505 29.21 -4.92 13.28
CA THR A 505 28.39 -4.37 14.38
C THR A 505 27.16 -3.63 13.89
N ALA A 506 27.24 -2.98 12.71
CA ALA A 506 26.09 -2.43 12.01
C ALA A 506 25.29 -3.56 11.35
N LEU A 507 24.22 -3.98 12.03
CA LEU A 507 23.33 -5.06 11.59
C LEU A 507 21.93 -4.55 11.23
N SER A 508 21.59 -3.30 11.58
CA SER A 508 20.30 -2.68 11.32
C SER A 508 20.36 -1.71 10.12
N PRO A 509 19.27 -1.62 9.34
CA PRO A 509 19.15 -0.66 8.25
C PRO A 509 18.96 0.76 8.78
N HIS A 510 19.52 1.73 8.06
CA HIS A 510 19.45 3.15 8.33
C HIS A 510 19.34 3.93 7.01
N ILE A 511 19.15 5.25 7.09
CA ILE A 511 19.19 6.17 5.94
C ILE A 511 20.45 5.94 5.11
N GLY A 512 20.25 5.52 3.86
CA GLY A 512 21.32 5.20 2.92
C GLY A 512 21.50 6.23 1.81
N PRO A 513 22.47 6.00 0.90
CA PRO A 513 22.75 6.90 -0.22
C PRO A 513 21.55 7.16 -1.15
N TYR A 514 20.70 6.16 -1.38
CA TYR A 514 19.50 6.31 -2.21
C TYR A 514 18.49 7.25 -1.54
N ASP A 515 18.29 7.13 -0.22
CA ASP A 515 17.33 7.97 0.52
C ASP A 515 17.72 9.45 0.45
N MET A 516 19.02 9.75 0.62
CA MET A 516 19.57 11.10 0.44
C MET A 516 19.31 11.64 -0.97
N PHE A 517 19.54 10.79 -1.99
CA PHE A 517 19.29 11.12 -3.39
C PHE A 517 17.80 11.37 -3.68
N ALA A 518 16.92 10.51 -3.17
CA ALA A 518 15.49 10.60 -3.40
C ALA A 518 14.90 11.86 -2.73
N ILE A 519 15.28 12.16 -1.49
CA ILE A 519 14.86 13.39 -0.81
C ILE A 519 15.38 14.63 -1.52
N GLU A 520 16.63 14.63 -2.00
CA GLU A 520 17.14 15.74 -2.80
C GLU A 520 16.33 15.92 -4.09
N TYR A 521 15.99 14.83 -4.78
CA TYR A 521 15.11 14.86 -5.95
C TYR A 521 13.73 15.42 -5.64
N GLY A 522 13.10 15.06 -4.51
CA GLY A 522 11.75 15.51 -4.19
C GLY A 522 11.67 16.90 -3.57
N TYR A 523 12.68 17.29 -2.79
CA TYR A 523 12.60 18.44 -1.88
C TYR A 523 13.57 19.59 -2.20
N ARG A 524 14.58 19.42 -3.07
CA ARG A 524 15.41 20.57 -3.49
C ARG A 524 14.56 21.62 -4.22
N TRP A 525 14.61 22.87 -3.78
CA TRP A 525 13.85 23.98 -4.34
C TRP A 525 14.66 24.75 -5.39
N TYR A 526 14.14 24.93 -6.61
CA TYR A 526 14.89 25.60 -7.69
C TYR A 526 14.43 27.03 -7.99
N GLY A 527 13.47 27.57 -7.24
CA GLY A 527 12.91 28.90 -7.48
C GLY A 527 12.17 29.03 -8.82
N LYS A 528 11.64 27.93 -9.34
CA LYS A 528 10.83 27.90 -10.57
C LYS A 528 9.34 27.99 -10.25
N GLU A 529 8.57 28.48 -11.22
CA GLU A 529 7.13 28.72 -11.07
C GLU A 529 6.26 27.63 -11.73
N THR A 530 6.85 26.81 -12.61
CA THR A 530 6.17 25.72 -13.29
C THR A 530 6.94 24.40 -13.20
N PRO A 531 6.26 23.24 -13.19
CA PRO A 531 6.91 21.93 -13.23
C PRO A 531 7.81 21.76 -14.47
N GLU A 532 7.39 22.28 -15.61
CA GLU A 532 8.13 22.21 -16.87
C GLU A 532 9.47 22.95 -16.80
N ALA A 533 9.54 24.05 -16.03
CA ALA A 533 10.77 24.81 -15.84
C ALA A 533 11.81 24.11 -14.94
N GLU A 534 11.42 23.08 -14.18
CA GLU A 534 12.34 22.23 -13.40
C GLU A 534 12.87 21.03 -14.20
N LYS A 535 12.25 20.69 -15.34
CA LYS A 535 12.48 19.44 -16.06
C LYS A 535 13.95 19.19 -16.39
N ASP A 536 14.63 20.18 -16.98
CA ASP A 536 16.03 20.02 -17.39
C ASP A 536 16.97 19.92 -16.18
N LEU A 537 16.69 20.67 -15.11
CA LEU A 537 17.45 20.61 -13.86
C LEU A 537 17.35 19.22 -13.20
N LEU A 538 16.15 18.64 -13.21
CA LEU A 538 15.91 17.29 -12.70
C LEU A 538 16.56 16.23 -13.60
N ALA A 539 16.52 16.40 -14.92
CA ALA A 539 17.21 15.52 -15.85
C ALA A 539 18.74 15.54 -15.62
N ASP A 540 19.33 16.71 -15.44
CA ASP A 540 20.76 16.89 -15.11
C ASP A 540 21.12 16.36 -13.72
N PHE A 541 20.18 16.43 -12.77
CA PHE A 541 20.36 15.77 -11.48
C PHE A 541 20.40 14.26 -11.65
N LEU A 542 19.43 13.68 -12.35
CA LEU A 542 19.36 12.23 -12.57
C LEU A 542 20.52 11.71 -13.43
N SER A 543 21.03 12.47 -14.41
CA SER A 543 22.15 12.06 -15.26
C SER A 543 23.47 11.91 -14.48
N ARG A 544 23.61 12.59 -13.35
CA ARG A 544 24.77 12.46 -12.44
C ARG A 544 24.66 11.30 -11.45
N HIS A 545 23.49 10.66 -11.34
CA HIS A 545 23.18 9.59 -10.38
C HIS A 545 22.82 8.29 -11.12
N THR A 546 23.77 7.74 -11.87
CA THR A 546 23.60 6.51 -12.66
C THR A 546 24.21 5.26 -12.02
N ASP A 547 24.93 5.43 -10.90
CA ASP A 547 25.53 4.33 -10.15
C ASP A 547 24.48 3.36 -9.58
N ARG A 548 24.89 2.11 -9.28
CA ARG A 548 24.00 1.08 -8.71
C ARG A 548 23.33 1.53 -7.41
N LEU A 549 23.98 2.37 -6.61
CA LEU A 549 23.44 2.90 -5.34
C LEU A 549 22.18 3.77 -5.51
N TYR A 550 21.87 4.21 -6.72
CA TYR A 550 20.72 5.08 -7.01
C TYR A 550 19.61 4.37 -7.78
N LYS A 551 19.62 3.03 -7.80
CA LYS A 551 18.62 2.24 -8.49
C LYS A 551 17.30 2.20 -7.72
N TYR A 552 16.21 2.16 -8.48
CA TYR A 552 14.85 2.03 -7.99
C TYR A 552 14.13 0.90 -8.71
N SER A 553 13.37 0.10 -7.95
CA SER A 553 12.42 -0.88 -8.48
C SER A 553 11.23 -1.03 -7.53
N GLU A 554 10.05 -1.23 -8.10
CA GLU A 554 8.83 -1.48 -7.35
C GLU A 554 8.86 -2.84 -6.64
N ALA A 555 7.95 -3.02 -5.67
CA ALA A 555 7.70 -4.31 -5.05
C ALA A 555 7.06 -5.30 -6.04
N GLN A 556 7.50 -6.55 -5.99
CA GLN A 556 7.00 -7.65 -6.81
C GLN A 556 6.34 -8.72 -5.94
N ASP A 557 5.48 -9.54 -6.56
CA ASP A 557 4.99 -10.76 -5.93
C ASP A 557 6.17 -11.72 -5.68
N VAL A 558 6.32 -12.18 -4.44
CA VAL A 558 7.43 -13.06 -4.02
C VAL A 558 7.48 -14.36 -4.82
N ARG A 559 6.32 -14.86 -5.28
CA ARG A 559 6.20 -16.17 -5.96
C ARG A 559 6.41 -16.07 -7.48
N ASP A 560 6.13 -14.92 -8.08
CA ASP A 560 6.33 -14.67 -9.52
C ASP A 560 7.24 -13.47 -9.82
N ALA A 561 8.16 -13.16 -8.89
CA ALA A 561 9.15 -12.10 -9.10
C ALA A 561 9.91 -12.33 -10.41
N VAL A 562 9.99 -11.27 -11.22
CA VAL A 562 10.61 -11.28 -12.55
C VAL A 562 12.03 -10.76 -12.48
N ASP A 563 12.25 -9.61 -11.84
CA ASP A 563 13.60 -9.12 -11.58
C ASP A 563 14.09 -9.68 -10.23
N PRO A 564 15.06 -10.61 -10.21
CA PRO A 564 15.54 -11.22 -8.96
C PRO A 564 16.36 -10.26 -8.11
N ARG A 565 16.64 -9.04 -8.57
CA ARG A 565 17.34 -8.00 -7.80
C ARG A 565 16.39 -7.19 -6.93
N ALA A 566 15.08 -7.27 -7.16
CA ALA A 566 14.08 -6.43 -6.53
C ALA A 566 13.08 -7.27 -5.73
N GLN A 567 13.51 -7.78 -4.58
CA GLN A 567 12.74 -8.71 -3.74
C GLN A 567 12.57 -8.14 -2.34
N ASN A 568 11.57 -8.63 -1.60
CA ASN A 568 11.46 -8.28 -0.19
C ASN A 568 12.32 -9.23 0.67
N GLU A 569 12.75 -8.75 1.83
CA GLU A 569 13.47 -9.55 2.84
C GLU A 569 14.83 -10.12 2.38
N ASP A 570 15.36 -9.69 1.23
CA ASP A 570 16.64 -10.13 0.68
C ASP A 570 17.80 -9.19 1.09
N LEU A 571 19.02 -9.70 0.93
CA LEU A 571 20.25 -8.96 1.17
C LEU A 571 21.32 -9.37 0.17
N GLY A 572 22.07 -8.38 -0.31
CA GLY A 572 23.25 -8.60 -1.13
C GLY A 572 22.95 -8.83 -2.61
N ASP A 573 23.98 -8.81 -3.43
CA ASP A 573 23.85 -8.90 -4.89
C ASP A 573 23.91 -10.33 -5.47
N ASP A 574 24.10 -11.33 -4.62
CA ASP A 574 24.07 -12.74 -4.95
C ASP A 574 23.12 -13.49 -3.99
N ALA A 575 21.88 -13.71 -4.46
CA ALA A 575 20.84 -14.38 -3.70
C ALA A 575 21.27 -15.79 -3.25
N VAL A 576 21.98 -16.56 -4.10
CA VAL A 576 22.43 -17.91 -3.73
C VAL A 576 23.45 -17.84 -2.61
N ARG A 577 24.44 -16.96 -2.72
CA ARG A 577 25.47 -16.77 -1.70
C ARG A 577 24.89 -16.28 -0.39
N SER A 578 24.02 -15.27 -0.43
CA SER A 578 23.36 -14.70 0.75
C SER A 578 22.50 -15.73 1.46
N SER A 579 21.70 -16.49 0.71
CA SER A 579 20.85 -17.56 1.25
C SER A 579 21.66 -18.69 1.87
N LEU A 580 22.80 -19.10 1.28
CA LEU A 580 23.68 -20.11 1.88
C LEU A 580 24.27 -19.64 3.22
N LEU A 581 24.74 -18.39 3.30
CA LEU A 581 25.24 -17.80 4.56
C LEU A 581 24.13 -17.68 5.62
N GLY A 582 22.92 -17.31 5.20
CA GLY A 582 21.73 -17.31 6.04
C GLY A 582 21.42 -18.71 6.57
N ILE A 583 21.42 -19.74 5.71
CA ILE A 583 21.21 -21.14 6.11
C ILE A 583 22.29 -21.63 7.06
N GLU A 584 23.56 -21.25 6.87
CA GLU A 584 24.62 -21.58 7.84
C GLU A 584 24.32 -21.00 9.23
N ASN A 585 23.77 -19.79 9.29
CA ASN A 585 23.32 -19.20 10.55
C ASN A 585 22.12 -19.95 11.13
N LEU A 586 21.11 -20.31 10.33
CA LEU A 586 19.98 -21.13 10.81
C LEU A 586 20.43 -22.49 11.35
N LYS A 587 21.40 -23.16 10.69
CA LYS A 587 22.01 -24.42 11.15
C LYS A 587 22.67 -24.30 12.53
N ARG A 588 23.14 -23.10 12.92
CA ARG A 588 23.70 -22.80 14.25
C ARG A 588 22.62 -22.48 15.29
N ILE A 589 21.48 -21.92 14.87
CA ILE A 589 20.36 -21.57 15.75
C ILE A 589 19.54 -22.80 16.14
N VAL A 590 19.23 -23.68 15.19
CA VAL A 590 18.30 -24.81 15.42
C VAL A 590 18.65 -25.67 16.65
N PRO A 591 19.92 -26.06 16.89
CA PRO A 591 20.30 -26.84 18.08
C PRO A 591 20.19 -26.06 19.40
N GLN A 592 19.96 -24.75 19.34
CA GLN A 592 19.93 -23.87 20.51
C GLN A 592 18.52 -23.41 20.89
N ILE A 593 17.50 -23.74 20.09
CA ILE A 593 16.13 -23.23 20.27
C ILE A 593 15.61 -23.49 21.69
N ILE A 594 15.73 -24.72 22.20
CA ILE A 594 15.27 -25.06 23.56
C ILE A 594 16.03 -24.22 24.60
N GLN A 595 17.35 -24.14 24.48
CA GLN A 595 18.18 -23.37 25.42
C GLN A 595 17.82 -21.88 25.42
N TRP A 596 17.62 -21.28 24.24
CA TRP A 596 17.33 -19.85 24.07
C TRP A 596 15.94 -19.45 24.53
N THR A 597 15.00 -20.41 24.53
CA THR A 597 13.60 -20.17 24.89
C THR A 597 13.25 -20.61 26.31
N THR A 598 14.10 -21.38 26.97
CA THR A 598 13.91 -21.78 28.38
C THR A 598 14.21 -20.63 29.33
N THR A 599 13.22 -20.23 30.14
CA THR A 599 13.34 -19.17 31.15
C THR A 599 13.49 -19.72 32.57
N GLY A 600 13.10 -20.98 32.80
CA GLY A 600 13.08 -21.62 34.11
C GLY A 600 11.86 -21.26 34.96
N GLU A 601 10.86 -20.58 34.38
CA GLU A 601 9.59 -20.28 35.06
C GLU A 601 8.77 -21.56 35.33
N LYS A 602 8.15 -21.63 36.50
CA LYS A 602 7.32 -22.78 36.87
C LYS A 602 6.09 -22.84 35.97
N GLY A 603 5.89 -23.99 35.29
CA GLY A 603 4.78 -24.20 34.37
C GLY A 603 5.05 -23.75 32.93
N GLN A 604 6.29 -23.36 32.60
CA GLN A 604 6.70 -23.03 31.23
C GLN A 604 6.41 -24.20 30.27
N THR A 605 5.74 -23.90 29.15
CA THR A 605 5.51 -24.82 28.03
C THR A 605 6.52 -24.58 26.92
N TYR A 606 6.51 -25.42 25.87
CA TYR A 606 7.37 -25.28 24.69
C TYR A 606 6.82 -24.30 23.64
N GLU A 607 5.85 -23.44 23.99
CA GLU A 607 5.24 -22.48 23.06
C GLU A 607 6.27 -21.52 22.45
N GLU A 608 7.18 -20.97 23.25
CA GLU A 608 8.24 -20.07 22.76
C GLU A 608 9.27 -20.81 21.89
N ALA A 609 9.56 -22.08 22.21
CA ALA A 609 10.39 -22.95 21.37
C ALA A 609 9.75 -23.19 20.01
N SER A 610 8.44 -23.46 19.99
CA SER A 610 7.66 -23.63 18.77
C SER A 610 7.62 -22.36 17.93
N ARG A 611 7.44 -21.18 18.55
CA ARG A 611 7.45 -19.87 17.87
C ARG A 611 8.79 -19.60 17.19
N LEU A 612 9.91 -19.74 17.91
CA LEU A 612 11.24 -19.53 17.34
C LEU A 612 11.54 -20.55 16.22
N TYR A 613 11.11 -21.79 16.38
CA TYR A 613 11.25 -22.81 15.34
C TYR A 613 10.46 -22.45 14.07
N TYR A 614 9.23 -21.94 14.22
CA TYR A 614 8.42 -21.44 13.10
C TYR A 614 9.11 -20.26 12.40
N ALA A 615 9.67 -19.32 13.16
CA ALA A 615 10.40 -18.17 12.62
C ALA A 615 11.65 -18.61 11.82
N VAL A 616 12.39 -19.63 12.29
CA VAL A 616 13.52 -20.22 11.55
C VAL A 616 13.07 -20.86 10.24
N ILE A 617 11.97 -21.62 10.24
CA ILE A 617 11.42 -22.23 9.02
C ILE A 617 10.93 -21.15 8.03
N ASN A 618 10.29 -20.10 8.51
CA ASN A 618 9.85 -18.98 7.68
C ASN A 618 11.03 -18.24 7.05
N GLN A 619 12.09 -18.00 7.82
CA GLN A 619 13.32 -17.40 7.28
C GLN A 619 13.99 -18.32 6.24
N TRP A 620 14.00 -19.63 6.47
CA TRP A 620 14.45 -20.60 5.46
C TRP A 620 13.60 -20.53 4.19
N ASN A 621 12.27 -20.44 4.32
CA ASN A 621 11.35 -20.30 3.18
C ASN A 621 11.62 -19.03 2.36
N ASN A 622 11.91 -17.89 2.98
CA ASN A 622 12.23 -16.64 2.27
C ASN A 622 13.44 -16.84 1.34
N TYR A 623 14.50 -17.48 1.84
CA TYR A 623 15.71 -17.76 1.06
C TYR A 623 15.44 -18.59 -0.20
N LEU A 624 14.42 -19.45 -0.19
CA LEU A 624 14.08 -20.29 -1.33
C LEU A 624 13.52 -19.47 -2.48
N TYR A 625 12.64 -18.51 -2.17
CA TYR A 625 12.04 -17.62 -3.15
C TYR A 625 13.04 -16.61 -3.70
N HIS A 626 13.94 -16.10 -2.85
CA HIS A 626 15.06 -15.24 -3.29
C HIS A 626 15.88 -15.88 -4.39
N VAL A 627 16.17 -17.18 -4.23
CA VAL A 627 16.91 -17.97 -5.21
C VAL A 627 16.04 -18.33 -6.42
N LEU A 628 14.79 -18.75 -6.20
CA LEU A 628 13.84 -19.14 -7.26
C LEU A 628 13.65 -18.06 -8.32
N ALA A 629 13.58 -16.78 -7.92
CA ALA A 629 13.38 -15.66 -8.83
C ALA A 629 14.44 -15.55 -9.93
N ASN A 630 15.65 -16.10 -9.71
CA ASN A 630 16.71 -16.11 -10.72
C ASN A 630 16.38 -17.03 -11.91
N ILE A 631 15.62 -18.11 -11.71
CA ILE A 631 15.26 -19.05 -12.78
C ILE A 631 14.14 -18.46 -13.61
N GLY A 632 14.39 -18.23 -14.90
CA GLY A 632 13.46 -17.49 -15.78
C GLY A 632 13.33 -16.01 -15.42
N GLY A 633 14.30 -15.45 -14.69
CA GLY A 633 14.34 -14.03 -14.30
C GLY A 633 14.83 -13.12 -15.44
N ILE A 634 14.44 -11.85 -15.35
CA ILE A 634 14.78 -10.78 -16.30
C ILE A 634 15.14 -9.54 -15.49
N TYR A 635 16.33 -9.00 -15.68
CA TYR A 635 16.72 -7.69 -15.19
C TYR A 635 15.95 -6.60 -15.92
N ILE A 636 15.27 -5.76 -15.15
CA ILE A 636 14.41 -4.68 -15.61
C ILE A 636 15.08 -3.35 -15.27
N GLU A 637 15.30 -2.51 -16.28
CA GLU A 637 15.93 -1.19 -16.13
C GLU A 637 14.94 -0.07 -16.49
N ASN A 638 15.02 1.06 -15.77
CA ASN A 638 14.28 2.28 -16.06
C ASN A 638 15.09 3.16 -17.02
N THR A 639 15.04 2.82 -18.32
CA THR A 639 15.88 3.43 -19.36
C THR A 639 15.25 4.67 -19.99
N VAL A 640 16.10 5.53 -20.53
CA VAL A 640 15.71 6.72 -21.33
C VAL A 640 16.46 6.72 -22.67
N VAL A 641 15.88 7.34 -23.69
CA VAL A 641 16.51 7.42 -25.01
C VAL A 641 17.90 8.06 -24.89
N GLY A 642 18.92 7.35 -25.36
CA GLY A 642 20.31 7.83 -25.38
C GLY A 642 21.18 7.39 -24.20
N ASP A 643 20.65 6.65 -23.21
CA ASP A 643 21.43 6.17 -22.05
C ASP A 643 22.32 4.94 -22.35
N GLY A 644 22.13 4.30 -23.51
CA GLY A 644 22.89 3.13 -23.95
C GLY A 644 22.56 1.83 -23.19
N GLN A 645 21.54 1.82 -22.33
CA GLN A 645 21.13 0.66 -21.53
C GLN A 645 19.99 -0.12 -22.18
N LYS A 646 19.99 -1.44 -21.99
CA LYS A 646 18.87 -2.29 -22.41
C LYS A 646 17.85 -2.35 -21.28
N THR A 647 16.59 -2.10 -21.61
CA THR A 647 15.48 -2.18 -20.64
C THR A 647 15.31 -3.58 -20.06
N TYR A 648 15.56 -4.61 -20.87
CA TYR A 648 15.35 -6.02 -20.50
C TYR A 648 16.60 -6.83 -20.79
N THR A 649 17.11 -7.53 -19.78
CA THR A 649 18.23 -8.46 -19.92
C THR A 649 17.93 -9.74 -19.14
N PHE A 650 17.93 -10.89 -19.81
CA PHE A 650 17.73 -12.17 -19.14
C PHE A 650 18.87 -12.49 -18.17
N VAL A 651 18.54 -13.11 -17.03
CA VAL A 651 19.53 -13.58 -16.05
C VAL A 651 20.47 -14.60 -16.71
N GLU A 652 21.76 -14.52 -16.40
CA GLU A 652 22.80 -15.35 -16.99
C GLU A 652 22.61 -16.85 -16.66
N LYS A 653 22.90 -17.72 -17.64
CA LYS A 653 22.70 -19.17 -17.51
C LYS A 653 23.34 -19.76 -16.27
N GLU A 654 24.56 -19.36 -15.96
CA GLU A 654 25.33 -19.86 -14.83
C GLU A 654 24.64 -19.53 -13.49
N LYS A 655 24.04 -18.35 -13.37
CA LYS A 655 23.27 -17.97 -12.17
C LYS A 655 22.00 -18.80 -12.04
N GLN A 656 21.28 -19.05 -13.14
CA GLN A 656 20.08 -19.89 -13.12
C GLN A 656 20.41 -21.35 -12.76
N GLN A 657 21.53 -21.88 -13.26
CA GLN A 657 22.02 -23.21 -12.90
C GLN A 657 22.43 -23.30 -11.42
N ALA A 658 23.12 -22.27 -10.90
CA ALA A 658 23.45 -22.20 -9.48
C ALA A 658 22.20 -22.13 -8.60
N ALA A 659 21.17 -21.38 -9.02
CA ALA A 659 19.88 -21.32 -8.35
C ALA A 659 19.16 -22.67 -8.33
N LEU A 660 19.11 -23.38 -9.47
CA LEU A 660 18.56 -24.74 -9.50
C LEU A 660 19.32 -25.66 -8.55
N LYS A 661 20.66 -25.63 -8.58
CA LYS A 661 21.49 -26.44 -7.70
C LYS A 661 21.19 -26.17 -6.23
N PHE A 662 21.06 -24.91 -5.84
CA PHE A 662 20.67 -24.53 -4.48
C PHE A 662 19.31 -25.13 -4.08
N LEU A 663 18.29 -24.98 -4.94
CA LEU A 663 16.96 -25.54 -4.67
C LEU A 663 17.01 -27.07 -4.54
N LEU A 664 17.80 -27.75 -5.37
CA LEU A 664 17.99 -29.20 -5.28
C LEU A 664 18.67 -29.63 -3.97
N ASP A 665 19.70 -28.89 -3.55
CA ASP A 665 20.55 -29.28 -2.42
C ASP A 665 19.96 -28.87 -1.05
N GLU A 666 19.19 -27.78 -0.96
CA GLU A 666 18.68 -27.24 0.31
C GLU A 666 17.15 -27.35 0.46
N VAL A 667 16.40 -27.64 -0.62
CA VAL A 667 14.92 -27.66 -0.61
C VAL A 667 14.30 -28.96 -1.09
N LEU A 668 14.63 -29.36 -2.33
CA LEU A 668 14.10 -30.56 -3.00
C LEU A 668 14.86 -31.81 -2.55
N THR A 669 15.13 -31.86 -1.26
CA THR A 669 15.75 -32.95 -0.51
C THR A 669 15.12 -32.98 0.89
N TYR A 670 15.58 -33.86 1.79
CA TYR A 670 15.17 -33.85 3.18
C TYR A 670 16.23 -33.14 4.05
N PRO A 671 16.03 -31.86 4.45
CA PRO A 671 16.99 -31.15 5.28
C PRO A 671 16.88 -31.60 6.74
N LYS A 672 17.56 -32.70 7.06
CA LYS A 672 17.57 -33.33 8.40
C LYS A 672 17.87 -32.33 9.51
N TRP A 673 18.82 -31.43 9.30
CA TRP A 673 19.20 -30.42 10.28
C TRP A 673 18.04 -29.51 10.72
N LEU A 674 17.04 -29.32 9.86
CA LEU A 674 15.89 -28.44 10.11
C LEU A 674 14.65 -29.22 10.56
N PHE A 675 14.46 -30.49 10.18
CA PHE A 675 13.24 -31.25 10.46
C PHE A 675 13.41 -32.46 11.39
N ASP A 676 14.64 -32.92 11.64
CA ASP A 676 14.98 -33.92 12.67
C ASP A 676 15.51 -33.20 13.94
N THR A 677 14.73 -32.26 14.47
CA THR A 677 15.15 -31.38 15.57
C THR A 677 14.66 -31.90 16.92
N GLU A 678 15.47 -31.70 17.96
CA GLU A 678 15.11 -32.02 19.35
C GLU A 678 13.81 -31.33 19.79
N VAL A 679 13.55 -30.12 19.30
CA VAL A 679 12.29 -29.39 19.55
C VAL A 679 11.07 -30.21 19.14
N GLY A 680 11.17 -30.96 18.05
CA GLY A 680 10.09 -31.82 17.53
C GLY A 680 9.73 -33.01 18.43
N GLU A 681 10.57 -33.36 19.40
CA GLU A 681 10.27 -34.40 20.40
C GLU A 681 9.31 -33.89 21.50
N TYR A 682 9.27 -32.57 21.71
CA TYR A 682 8.51 -31.94 22.79
C TYR A 682 7.29 -31.17 22.29
N THR A 683 7.33 -30.63 21.07
CA THR A 683 6.23 -29.83 20.52
C THR A 683 6.20 -29.85 18.99
N TYR A 684 5.01 -29.68 18.43
CA TYR A 684 4.81 -29.38 17.02
C TYR A 684 4.77 -27.88 16.76
N LEU A 685 4.69 -27.50 15.48
CA LEU A 685 4.63 -26.11 15.06
C LEU A 685 3.24 -25.54 15.37
N LEU A 686 3.15 -24.74 16.43
CA LEU A 686 1.91 -24.19 16.94
C LEU A 686 1.50 -22.97 16.11
N ARG A 687 0.28 -22.98 15.58
CA ARG A 687 -0.32 -21.85 14.89
C ARG A 687 -1.60 -21.43 15.59
N ASN A 688 -1.62 -20.19 16.09
CA ASN A 688 -2.82 -19.61 16.67
C ASN A 688 -3.81 -19.22 15.56
N THR A 689 -5.05 -19.68 15.70
CA THR A 689 -6.17 -19.31 14.83
C THR A 689 -7.32 -18.80 15.70
N PRO A 690 -8.28 -18.05 15.14
CA PRO A 690 -9.48 -17.64 15.89
C PRO A 690 -10.28 -18.82 16.48
N LEU A 691 -10.14 -20.03 15.91
CA LEU A 691 -10.81 -21.25 16.37
C LEU A 691 -10.00 -22.07 17.39
N GLY A 692 -8.78 -21.63 17.72
CA GLY A 692 -7.86 -22.33 18.62
C GLY A 692 -6.48 -22.56 18.02
N VAL A 693 -5.65 -23.34 18.72
CA VAL A 693 -4.28 -23.66 18.31
C VAL A 693 -4.27 -24.87 17.39
N VAL A 694 -3.63 -24.74 16.23
CA VAL A 694 -3.38 -25.83 15.30
C VAL A 694 -1.94 -26.28 15.44
N GLU A 695 -1.73 -27.56 15.71
CA GLU A 695 -0.41 -28.18 15.81
C GLU A 695 0.00 -28.80 14.47
N ASN A 696 1.02 -28.25 13.82
CA ASN A 696 1.47 -28.70 12.51
C ASN A 696 2.72 -29.57 12.67
N ALA A 697 2.65 -30.81 12.16
CA ALA A 697 3.83 -31.66 12.06
C ALA A 697 4.90 -30.98 11.18
N PRO A 698 6.19 -30.94 11.57
CA PRO A 698 7.24 -30.30 10.78
C PRO A 698 7.34 -30.86 9.34
N THR A 699 7.17 -32.17 9.17
CA THR A 699 7.17 -32.81 7.86
C THR A 699 6.00 -32.37 6.96
N GLN A 700 4.88 -31.91 7.52
CA GLN A 700 3.78 -31.33 6.74
C GLN A 700 4.19 -29.96 6.17
N VAL A 701 4.88 -29.14 6.95
CA VAL A 701 5.37 -27.83 6.52
C VAL A 701 6.43 -27.97 5.42
N LEU A 702 7.36 -28.92 5.55
CA LEU A 702 8.32 -29.24 4.49
C LEU A 702 7.62 -29.64 3.18
N LYS A 703 6.65 -30.56 3.25
CA LYS A 703 5.92 -31.02 2.05
C LYS A 703 5.22 -29.86 1.36
N ASN A 704 4.60 -28.96 2.12
CA ASN A 704 3.96 -27.77 1.57
C ASN A 704 4.98 -26.85 0.88
N ALA A 705 6.12 -26.57 1.52
CA ALA A 705 7.18 -25.74 0.93
C ALA A 705 7.69 -26.35 -0.39
N GLN A 706 7.98 -27.65 -0.41
CA GLN A 706 8.40 -28.36 -1.63
C GLN A 706 7.33 -28.32 -2.73
N SER A 707 6.05 -28.50 -2.38
CA SER A 707 4.95 -28.41 -3.35
C SER A 707 4.86 -27.01 -3.96
N TYR A 708 4.89 -25.95 -3.15
CA TYR A 708 4.84 -24.57 -3.67
C TYR A 708 6.03 -24.24 -4.56
N ILE A 709 7.25 -24.61 -4.16
CA ILE A 709 8.45 -24.39 -4.99
C ILE A 709 8.33 -25.13 -6.31
N LEU A 710 7.84 -26.37 -6.33
CA LEU A 710 7.64 -27.11 -7.59
C LEU A 710 6.54 -26.50 -8.46
N TRP A 711 5.44 -26.04 -7.86
CA TRP A 711 4.36 -25.36 -8.60
C TRP A 711 4.85 -24.06 -9.24
N ASP A 712 5.59 -23.24 -8.50
CA ASP A 712 6.05 -21.92 -8.96
C ASP A 712 7.25 -22.03 -9.92
N LEU A 713 8.10 -23.05 -9.74
CA LEU A 713 9.20 -23.37 -10.66
C LEU A 713 8.69 -23.90 -12.01
N LEU A 714 7.62 -24.70 -11.98
CA LEU A 714 7.02 -25.30 -13.18
C LEU A 714 5.82 -24.50 -13.72
N GLY A 715 5.56 -23.33 -13.15
CA GLY A 715 4.52 -22.42 -13.60
C GLY A 715 4.71 -22.07 -15.07
N ASN A 716 3.62 -22.12 -15.84
CA ASN A 716 3.65 -21.76 -17.27
C ASN A 716 4.30 -20.39 -17.47
N ASN A 717 4.06 -19.50 -16.51
CA ASN A 717 4.58 -18.17 -16.55
C ASN A 717 6.11 -18.11 -16.68
N ARG A 718 6.78 -18.74 -15.72
CA ARG A 718 8.23 -18.80 -15.65
C ARG A 718 8.85 -19.55 -16.82
N LEU A 719 8.24 -20.67 -17.22
CA LEU A 719 8.78 -21.50 -18.31
C LEU A 719 8.69 -20.79 -19.67
N MET A 720 7.66 -19.99 -19.91
CA MET A 720 7.59 -19.15 -21.12
C MET A 720 8.71 -18.11 -21.16
N ARG A 721 9.05 -17.48 -20.02
CA ARG A 721 10.20 -16.55 -19.94
C ARG A 721 11.52 -17.25 -20.28
N MET A 722 11.67 -18.52 -19.88
CA MET A 722 12.83 -19.33 -20.24
C MET A 722 12.88 -19.67 -21.73
N LEU A 723 11.74 -19.98 -22.35
CA LEU A 723 11.67 -20.19 -23.81
C LEU A 723 11.98 -18.91 -24.60
N GLU A 724 11.51 -17.75 -24.13
CA GLU A 724 11.87 -16.47 -24.74
C GLU A 724 13.37 -16.20 -24.63
N ASN A 725 13.97 -16.49 -23.46
CA ASN A 725 15.41 -16.42 -23.28
C ASN A 725 16.16 -17.33 -24.28
N GLU A 726 15.69 -18.56 -24.47
CA GLU A 726 16.25 -19.51 -25.44
C GLU A 726 16.12 -19.00 -26.88
N SER A 727 14.99 -18.42 -27.26
CA SER A 727 14.76 -17.79 -28.57
C SER A 727 15.75 -16.66 -28.83
N VAL A 728 15.96 -15.78 -27.84
CA VAL A 728 16.81 -14.59 -27.96
C VAL A 728 18.30 -14.92 -27.86
N ASN A 729 18.70 -15.78 -26.92
CA ASN A 729 20.10 -16.03 -26.56
C ASN A 729 20.64 -17.41 -26.98
N GLY A 730 19.80 -18.29 -27.53
CA GLY A 730 20.18 -19.62 -28.01
C GLY A 730 20.91 -20.42 -26.93
N LYS A 731 22.10 -20.93 -27.28
CA LYS A 731 22.92 -21.78 -26.38
C LYS A 731 23.36 -21.10 -25.07
N LYS A 732 23.32 -19.76 -25.01
CA LYS A 732 23.63 -19.00 -23.80
C LYS A 732 22.46 -18.96 -22.80
N ALA A 733 21.28 -19.44 -23.17
CA ALA A 733 20.15 -19.55 -22.26
C ALA A 733 20.22 -20.83 -21.41
N PHE A 734 19.67 -20.74 -20.20
CA PHE A 734 19.30 -21.91 -19.42
C PHE A 734 17.92 -22.38 -19.89
N THR A 735 17.85 -23.55 -20.50
CA THR A 735 16.65 -24.02 -21.21
C THR A 735 15.68 -24.73 -20.27
N VAL A 736 14.40 -24.79 -20.66
CA VAL A 736 13.38 -25.56 -19.93
C VAL A 736 13.75 -27.05 -19.88
N VAL A 737 14.38 -27.58 -20.93
CA VAL A 737 14.85 -28.96 -20.98
C VAL A 737 15.96 -29.22 -19.96
N GLU A 738 16.93 -28.32 -19.82
CA GLU A 738 17.99 -28.43 -18.81
C GLU A 738 17.43 -28.38 -17.39
N LEU A 739 16.44 -27.52 -17.13
CA LEU A 739 15.72 -27.47 -15.85
C LEU A 739 15.06 -28.83 -15.54
N MET A 740 14.28 -29.36 -16.49
CA MET A 740 13.56 -30.62 -16.30
C MET A 740 14.50 -31.80 -16.10
N ASP A 741 15.59 -31.87 -16.85
CA ASP A 741 16.59 -32.93 -16.69
C ASP A 741 17.30 -32.85 -15.32
N GLY A 742 17.60 -31.64 -14.84
CA GLY A 742 18.13 -31.43 -13.50
C GLY A 742 17.18 -31.90 -12.40
N LEU A 743 15.89 -31.56 -12.51
CA LEU A 743 14.84 -32.02 -11.58
C LEU A 743 14.67 -33.54 -11.62
N HIS A 744 14.58 -34.13 -12.82
CA HIS A 744 14.43 -35.59 -13.00
C HIS A 744 15.56 -36.37 -12.33
N ARG A 745 16.81 -36.05 -12.70
CA ARG A 745 17.99 -36.77 -12.23
C ARG A 745 18.18 -36.68 -10.73
N ASN A 746 17.71 -35.61 -10.09
CA ASN A 746 17.81 -35.46 -8.65
C ASN A 746 16.66 -36.16 -7.91
N ILE A 747 15.40 -35.86 -8.28
CA ILE A 747 14.20 -36.37 -7.59
C ILE A 747 14.02 -37.89 -7.80
N PHE A 748 14.39 -38.40 -8.98
CA PHE A 748 14.33 -39.82 -9.30
C PHE A 748 15.67 -40.55 -9.18
N ALA A 749 16.74 -39.91 -8.67
CA ALA A 749 18.07 -40.51 -8.56
C ALA A 749 18.06 -41.90 -7.90
N THR A 750 17.30 -42.04 -6.81
CA THR A 750 17.16 -43.30 -6.06
C THR A 750 16.49 -44.39 -6.91
N THR A 751 15.44 -44.03 -7.64
CA THR A 751 14.71 -44.92 -8.56
C THR A 751 15.57 -45.30 -9.77
N GLU A 752 16.32 -44.35 -10.35
CA GLU A 752 17.25 -44.60 -11.46
C GLU A 752 18.34 -45.59 -11.07
N ARG A 753 18.87 -45.51 -9.85
CA ARG A 753 19.85 -46.49 -9.32
C ARG A 753 19.24 -47.85 -8.94
N GLY A 754 17.92 -47.98 -8.93
CA GLY A 754 17.22 -49.18 -8.47
C GLY A 754 17.22 -49.36 -6.95
N ALA A 755 17.53 -48.31 -6.19
CA ALA A 755 17.41 -48.32 -4.74
C ALA A 755 15.96 -48.05 -4.29
N LEU A 756 15.62 -48.44 -3.07
CA LEU A 756 14.27 -48.26 -2.53
C LEU A 756 14.09 -46.82 -2.01
N PRO A 757 13.14 -46.04 -2.56
CA PRO A 757 12.86 -44.70 -2.06
C PRO A 757 12.13 -44.76 -0.71
N ASP A 758 12.60 -43.98 0.26
CA ASP A 758 11.95 -43.84 1.56
C ASP A 758 10.65 -43.00 1.48
N VAL A 759 9.97 -42.81 2.61
CA VAL A 759 8.69 -42.09 2.66
C VAL A 759 8.81 -40.66 2.13
N MET A 760 9.91 -39.95 2.45
CA MET A 760 10.11 -38.56 2.03
C MET A 760 10.47 -38.47 0.55
N THR A 761 11.32 -39.37 0.05
CA THR A 761 11.64 -39.49 -1.37
C THR A 761 10.39 -39.78 -2.20
N ARG A 762 9.53 -40.69 -1.74
CA ARG A 762 8.26 -41.00 -2.42
C ARG A 762 7.30 -39.80 -2.40
N ALA A 763 7.25 -39.04 -1.31
CA ALA A 763 6.42 -37.83 -1.24
C ALA A 763 6.92 -36.77 -2.23
N LEU A 764 8.23 -36.52 -2.31
CA LEU A 764 8.82 -35.57 -3.24
C LEU A 764 8.58 -35.98 -4.71
N GLN A 765 8.76 -37.27 -5.05
CA GLN A 765 8.45 -37.80 -6.38
C GLN A 765 6.96 -37.60 -6.75
N LYS A 766 6.05 -37.78 -5.79
CA LYS A 766 4.62 -37.49 -5.97
C LYS A 766 4.35 -36.02 -6.20
N ASN A 767 4.94 -35.14 -5.40
CA ASN A 767 4.78 -33.69 -5.54
C ASN A 767 5.26 -33.20 -6.90
N PHE A 768 6.38 -33.72 -7.42
CA PHE A 768 6.88 -33.35 -8.74
C PHE A 768 5.96 -33.80 -9.86
N VAL A 769 5.47 -35.06 -9.82
CA VAL A 769 4.48 -35.55 -10.80
C VAL A 769 3.18 -34.75 -10.70
N ASP A 770 2.71 -34.43 -9.50
CA ASP A 770 1.49 -33.63 -9.30
C ASP A 770 1.63 -32.20 -9.84
N ALA A 771 2.78 -31.56 -9.61
CA ALA A 771 3.10 -30.25 -10.16
C ALA A 771 3.14 -30.26 -11.70
N LEU A 772 3.79 -31.28 -12.30
CA LEU A 772 3.78 -31.46 -13.76
C LEU A 772 2.38 -31.68 -14.32
N ILE A 773 1.54 -32.47 -13.63
CA ILE A 773 0.16 -32.73 -14.04
C ILE A 773 -0.65 -31.46 -13.96
N THR A 774 -0.67 -30.77 -12.82
CA THR A 774 -1.44 -29.54 -12.62
C THR A 774 -1.05 -28.49 -13.65
N ALA A 775 0.26 -28.31 -13.86
CA ALA A 775 0.78 -27.33 -14.81
C ALA A 775 0.66 -27.77 -16.29
N ALA A 776 0.29 -29.03 -16.58
CA ALA A 776 -0.03 -29.54 -17.92
C ALA A 776 -1.54 -29.74 -18.16
N ALA A 777 -2.34 -29.76 -17.10
CA ALA A 777 -3.79 -29.99 -17.07
C ALA A 777 -4.60 -28.69 -16.95
N GLU A 778 -3.97 -27.51 -16.90
CA GLU A 778 -4.62 -26.28 -17.33
C GLU A 778 -5.33 -26.56 -18.66
N SER A 779 -6.59 -26.11 -18.78
CA SER A 779 -7.57 -26.44 -19.84
C SER A 779 -7.18 -26.03 -21.28
N GLU A 780 -5.89 -26.01 -21.57
CA GLU A 780 -5.26 -25.49 -22.77
C GLU A 780 -5.06 -26.57 -23.85
N GLY A 781 -4.88 -27.83 -23.47
CA GLY A 781 -4.59 -28.91 -24.43
C GLY A 781 -5.76 -29.36 -25.34
N VAL A 782 -6.99 -28.91 -25.10
CA VAL A 782 -8.18 -29.27 -25.90
C VAL A 782 -9.10 -28.07 -26.05
N LYS A 783 -9.52 -27.77 -27.29
CA LYS A 783 -10.52 -26.72 -27.60
C LYS A 783 -11.91 -27.19 -27.14
N ILE A 784 -12.16 -27.18 -25.83
CA ILE A 784 -13.51 -27.36 -25.31
C ILE A 784 -14.21 -26.00 -25.46
N ASN A 785 -15.22 -25.96 -26.34
CA ASN A 785 -16.04 -24.79 -26.64
C ASN A 785 -16.33 -23.94 -25.38
N LYS A 786 -15.65 -22.80 -25.26
CA LYS A 786 -16.07 -21.68 -24.43
C LYS A 786 -16.08 -20.42 -25.30
N LYS A 787 -17.07 -19.59 -24.99
CA LYS A 787 -17.67 -18.51 -25.77
C LYS A 787 -16.66 -17.59 -26.47
N LEU A 788 -17.08 -17.03 -27.61
CA LEU A 788 -16.52 -15.77 -28.12
C LEU A 788 -16.60 -14.74 -26.98
N MET A 789 -15.46 -14.16 -26.62
CA MET A 789 -15.25 -13.22 -25.52
C MET A 789 -15.06 -13.86 -24.14
N ASP A 790 -13.83 -14.28 -23.85
CA ASP A 790 -13.18 -14.04 -22.57
C ASP A 790 -11.73 -13.66 -22.91
N ASN A 791 -11.31 -12.46 -22.52
CA ASN A 791 -9.95 -11.89 -22.64
C ASN A 791 -9.59 -11.27 -24.00
N HIS A 792 -10.30 -10.21 -24.36
CA HIS A 792 -9.74 -9.19 -25.26
C HIS A 792 -9.03 -8.15 -24.38
N PHE A 793 -7.78 -7.79 -24.70
CA PHE A 793 -6.94 -6.79 -24.03
C PHE A 793 -7.55 -5.39 -23.86
N LEU A 794 -8.79 -5.19 -24.32
CA LEU A 794 -9.53 -3.92 -24.24
C LEU A 794 -10.55 -3.87 -23.10
N LEU A 795 -10.84 -4.99 -22.42
CA LEU A 795 -11.88 -5.06 -21.40
C LEU A 795 -11.45 -6.05 -20.30
N ASP A 796 -10.60 -5.59 -19.38
CA ASP A 796 -10.06 -6.43 -18.29
C ASP A 796 -10.31 -5.80 -16.91
N HIS A 797 -11.50 -6.03 -16.37
CA HIS A 797 -11.82 -5.77 -14.97
C HIS A 797 -12.77 -6.87 -14.49
N GLN A 798 -12.23 -8.04 -14.15
CA GLN A 798 -12.87 -8.96 -13.18
C GLN A 798 -11.98 -10.16 -12.85
N THR A 799 -11.31 -10.12 -11.69
CA THR A 799 -10.87 -11.34 -10.98
C THR A 799 -11.06 -11.18 -9.48
N ALA A 800 -11.55 -12.23 -8.83
CA ALA A 800 -11.88 -12.28 -7.41
C ALA A 800 -11.03 -13.31 -6.64
N LEU A 801 -10.57 -12.88 -5.46
CA LEU A 801 -10.51 -13.54 -4.14
C LEU A 801 -9.64 -14.80 -3.92
N CYS A 802 -8.48 -14.60 -3.27
CA CYS A 802 -8.07 -15.24 -2.00
C CYS A 802 -6.67 -14.80 -1.51
N SER A 803 -6.61 -14.06 -0.39
CA SER A 803 -5.51 -13.87 0.59
C SER A 803 -5.54 -12.44 1.15
N CYS A 804 -5.71 -12.32 2.46
CA CYS A 804 -6.11 -11.10 3.16
C CYS A 804 -4.98 -10.08 3.41
N ASP A 805 -3.77 -10.27 2.89
CA ASP A 805 -2.70 -9.25 2.93
C ASP A 805 -2.47 -8.58 1.57
N GLU A 806 -2.82 -9.23 0.46
CA GLU A 806 -2.44 -8.75 -0.86
C GLU A 806 -3.52 -7.90 -1.52
N HIS A 807 -4.81 -8.16 -1.21
CA HIS A 807 -5.90 -7.47 -1.90
C HIS A 807 -6.22 -6.09 -1.30
N ALA A 808 -5.98 -5.87 -0.01
CA ALA A 808 -6.13 -4.55 0.60
C ALA A 808 -5.18 -3.52 -0.04
N GLY A 809 -4.02 -3.96 -0.56
CA GLY A 809 -3.08 -3.11 -1.30
C GLY A 809 -3.28 -3.08 -2.82
N LYS A 810 -3.87 -4.11 -3.45
CA LYS A 810 -3.87 -4.22 -4.92
C LYS A 810 -4.97 -3.43 -5.66
N THR A 811 -6.12 -3.10 -5.06
CA THR A 811 -7.24 -2.47 -5.83
C THR A 811 -7.57 -1.04 -5.48
N LEU A 812 -7.24 -0.56 -4.28
CA LEU A 812 -7.38 0.86 -3.91
C LEU A 812 -6.06 1.63 -3.97
N ASP A 813 -4.93 0.92 -3.89
CA ASP A 813 -3.59 1.52 -3.86
C ASP A 813 -2.74 1.26 -5.12
N ALA A 814 -3.15 0.42 -6.08
CA ALA A 814 -2.38 0.28 -7.34
C ALA A 814 -2.26 1.60 -8.13
N ASP A 815 -3.28 2.48 -8.04
CA ASP A 815 -3.23 3.83 -8.61
C ASP A 815 -2.33 4.80 -7.81
N ARG A 816 -2.02 4.50 -6.54
CA ARG A 816 -1.19 5.34 -5.65
C ARG A 816 0.26 4.85 -5.55
N MET A 817 0.45 3.53 -5.40
CA MET A 817 1.72 2.81 -5.38
C MET A 817 2.44 2.76 -6.73
N GLY A 818 1.83 3.29 -7.79
CA GLY A 818 2.33 3.18 -9.14
C GLY A 818 2.09 1.77 -9.67
N ALA A 819 1.58 1.65 -10.89
CA ALA A 819 1.38 0.35 -11.49
C ALA A 819 2.72 -0.37 -11.59
N HIS A 820 2.84 -1.54 -10.95
CA HIS A 820 4.00 -2.41 -11.10
C HIS A 820 4.18 -2.76 -12.60
N ARG A 821 5.43 -2.84 -13.04
CA ARG A 821 5.73 -3.21 -14.43
C ARG A 821 5.42 -4.68 -14.65
N GLU A 822 4.31 -4.97 -15.31
CA GLU A 822 3.93 -6.33 -15.68
C GLU A 822 4.51 -6.70 -17.06
N LEU A 823 5.34 -7.75 -17.12
CA LEU A 823 5.82 -8.30 -18.37
C LEU A 823 4.94 -9.46 -18.81
N ASN A 824 4.16 -9.24 -19.86
CA ASN A 824 3.25 -10.24 -20.37
C ASN A 824 3.92 -11.11 -21.44
N PHE A 825 4.22 -12.36 -21.08
CA PHE A 825 4.65 -13.42 -22.01
C PHE A 825 3.53 -14.43 -22.28
N TYR A 826 2.29 -14.09 -21.91
CA TYR A 826 1.17 -15.02 -21.79
C TYR A 826 0.04 -14.74 -22.76
N GLY A 827 -0.64 -15.80 -23.13
CA GLY A 827 -1.88 -15.73 -23.87
C GLY A 827 -2.45 -17.12 -24.07
N SER A 828 -3.77 -17.27 -23.96
CA SER A 828 -4.46 -18.57 -24.08
C SER A 828 -4.18 -19.29 -25.39
N GLN A 829 -3.81 -18.58 -26.46
CA GLN A 829 -3.34 -19.18 -27.71
C GLN A 829 -1.85 -19.50 -27.69
N ILE A 830 -1.02 -18.61 -27.12
CA ILE A 830 0.43 -18.74 -27.07
C ILE A 830 0.83 -19.95 -26.22
N ASN A 831 0.21 -20.13 -25.05
CA ASN A 831 0.51 -21.25 -24.17
C ASN A 831 0.23 -22.61 -24.85
N ARG A 832 -0.85 -22.68 -25.63
CA ARG A 832 -1.26 -23.89 -26.36
C ARG A 832 -0.27 -24.33 -27.44
N VAL A 833 0.40 -23.38 -28.06
CA VAL A 833 1.40 -23.63 -29.11
C VAL A 833 2.83 -23.59 -28.56
N SER A 834 3.00 -23.34 -27.26
CA SER A 834 4.31 -23.32 -26.61
C SER A 834 4.86 -24.72 -26.39
N ASP A 835 6.19 -24.82 -26.37
CA ASP A 835 6.88 -26.06 -26.02
C ASP A 835 6.80 -26.39 -24.52
N VAL A 836 6.25 -25.50 -23.68
CA VAL A 836 6.10 -25.76 -22.24
C VAL A 836 5.27 -27.02 -21.99
N ILE A 837 4.14 -27.16 -22.69
CA ILE A 837 3.27 -28.34 -22.57
C ILE A 837 3.99 -29.59 -23.11
N SER A 838 4.68 -29.46 -24.24
CA SER A 838 5.44 -30.55 -24.86
C SER A 838 6.52 -31.09 -23.92
N VAL A 839 7.30 -30.20 -23.30
CA VAL A 839 8.37 -30.58 -22.37
C VAL A 839 7.79 -31.22 -21.10
N LYS A 840 6.72 -30.67 -20.51
CA LYS A 840 6.06 -31.27 -19.34
C LYS A 840 5.51 -32.67 -19.62
N ARG A 841 4.84 -32.85 -20.76
CA ARG A 841 4.31 -34.16 -21.17
C ARG A 841 5.43 -35.15 -21.48
N GLY A 842 6.51 -34.69 -22.13
CA GLY A 842 7.70 -35.48 -22.37
C GLY A 842 8.31 -36.00 -21.07
N GLU A 843 8.41 -35.14 -20.05
CA GLU A 843 8.92 -35.51 -18.73
C GLU A 843 8.01 -36.51 -18.00
N LEU A 844 6.68 -36.32 -18.05
CA LEU A 844 5.72 -37.31 -17.53
C LEU A 844 5.89 -38.69 -18.20
N LEU A 845 6.11 -38.73 -19.52
CA LEU A 845 6.36 -39.97 -20.25
C LEU A 845 7.70 -40.61 -19.86
N ARG A 846 8.76 -39.81 -19.72
CA ARG A 846 10.08 -40.27 -19.24
C ARG A 846 10.00 -40.89 -17.85
N ILE A 847 9.29 -40.23 -16.93
CA ILE A 847 9.04 -40.76 -15.57
C ILE A 847 8.26 -42.08 -15.65
N LYS A 848 7.19 -42.13 -16.44
CA LYS A 848 6.40 -43.36 -16.61
C LYS A 848 7.25 -44.54 -17.07
N GLU A 849 8.09 -44.34 -18.09
CA GLU A 849 8.99 -45.38 -18.60
C GLU A 849 9.97 -45.87 -17.53
N LEU A 850 10.60 -44.94 -16.79
CA LEU A 850 11.48 -45.28 -15.67
C LEU A 850 10.77 -46.14 -14.63
N LEU A 851 9.56 -45.74 -14.21
CA LEU A 851 8.78 -46.44 -13.20
C LEU A 851 8.34 -47.82 -13.68
N GLN A 852 7.95 -47.97 -14.95
CA GLN A 852 7.59 -49.25 -15.55
C GLN A 852 8.77 -50.23 -15.54
N ASN A 853 9.97 -49.75 -15.89
CA ASN A 853 11.20 -50.53 -15.86
C ASN A 853 11.63 -50.94 -14.43
N ARG A 854 11.09 -50.28 -13.40
CA ARG A 854 11.39 -50.54 -11.98
C ARG A 854 10.26 -51.23 -11.21
N LEU A 855 9.19 -51.71 -11.87
CA LEU A 855 8.06 -52.41 -11.22
C LEU A 855 8.44 -53.75 -10.56
N GLY A 856 9.62 -54.30 -10.89
CA GLY A 856 10.20 -55.48 -10.25
C GLY A 856 10.78 -55.26 -8.85
N ALA A 857 10.61 -54.07 -8.25
CA ALA A 857 11.05 -53.78 -6.88
C ALA A 857 10.50 -54.80 -5.86
N SER A 858 11.35 -55.24 -4.93
CA SER A 858 11.01 -56.24 -3.91
C SER A 858 10.09 -55.70 -2.81
N ASP A 859 10.14 -54.40 -2.54
CA ASP A 859 9.33 -53.73 -1.53
C ASP A 859 7.92 -53.38 -2.05
N ILE A 860 6.90 -53.76 -1.27
CA ILE A 860 5.48 -53.55 -1.60
C ILE A 860 5.13 -52.06 -1.63
N ALA A 861 5.64 -51.27 -0.67
CA ALA A 861 5.32 -49.84 -0.59
C ALA A 861 5.84 -49.08 -1.82
N THR A 862 7.08 -49.39 -2.23
CA THR A 862 7.70 -48.88 -3.46
C THR A 862 6.90 -49.30 -4.70
N LYS A 863 6.49 -50.57 -4.78
CA LYS A 863 5.68 -51.07 -5.91
C LYS A 863 4.31 -50.36 -6.01
N TYR A 864 3.64 -50.13 -4.89
CA TYR A 864 2.37 -49.38 -4.87
C TYR A 864 2.57 -47.93 -5.25
N HIS A 865 3.64 -47.30 -4.77
CA HIS A 865 4.00 -45.93 -5.15
C HIS A 865 4.24 -45.79 -6.65
N TYR A 866 5.03 -46.68 -7.26
CA TYR A 866 5.28 -46.63 -8.71
C TYR A 866 3.99 -46.85 -9.52
N LYS A 867 3.14 -47.80 -9.11
CA LYS A 867 1.84 -48.03 -9.76
C LYS A 867 0.90 -46.83 -9.65
N ASP A 868 0.85 -46.17 -8.49
CA ASP A 868 0.05 -44.96 -8.27
C ASP A 868 0.52 -43.81 -9.17
N LEU A 869 1.84 -43.56 -9.23
CA LEU A 869 2.40 -42.54 -10.12
C LEU A 869 2.10 -42.83 -11.61
N ILE A 870 2.27 -44.07 -12.06
CA ILE A 870 1.93 -44.47 -13.44
C ILE A 870 0.44 -44.22 -13.71
N LEU A 871 -0.45 -44.55 -12.77
CA LEU A 871 -1.89 -44.33 -12.90
C LEU A 871 -2.23 -42.84 -13.00
N ARG A 872 -1.62 -41.99 -12.16
CA ARG A 872 -1.78 -40.53 -12.21
C ARG A 872 -1.34 -39.97 -13.56
N ILE A 873 -0.17 -40.39 -14.04
CA ILE A 873 0.37 -39.97 -15.35
C ILE A 873 -0.57 -40.39 -16.49
N ASN A 874 -1.02 -41.65 -16.51
CA ASN A 874 -1.95 -42.14 -17.53
C ASN A 874 -3.26 -41.34 -17.54
N THR A 875 -3.80 -41.07 -16.35
CA THR A 875 -5.03 -40.29 -16.18
C THR A 875 -4.84 -38.87 -16.72
N ALA A 876 -3.74 -38.20 -16.36
CA ALA A 876 -3.44 -36.85 -16.80
C ALA A 876 -3.21 -36.75 -18.32
N LEU A 877 -2.57 -37.76 -18.93
CA LEU A 877 -2.30 -37.81 -20.36
C LEU A 877 -3.48 -38.35 -21.19
N GLY A 878 -4.57 -38.79 -20.55
CA GLY A 878 -5.71 -39.42 -21.23
C GLY A 878 -5.37 -40.75 -21.89
N VAL A 879 -4.29 -41.41 -21.46
CA VAL A 879 -3.85 -42.71 -21.96
C VAL A 879 -4.62 -43.79 -21.19
N LYS A 880 -5.46 -44.54 -21.91
CA LYS A 880 -6.22 -45.67 -21.35
C LYS A 880 -5.34 -46.89 -21.12
#